data_AF-A0A167JVD0-F1
#
_entry.id   AF-A0A167JVD0-F1
#
_cell.length_a   1.000
_cell.length_b   1.000
_cell.length_c   1.000
_cell.angle_alpha   90.00
_cell.angle_beta   90.00
_cell.angle_gamma   90.00
#
_symmetry.space_group_name_H-M   'P 1'
#
loop_
_entity.id
_entity.type
_entity.pdbx_description
1 polymer ?
#
loop_
_entity_poly.entity_id
_entity_poly.type
_entity_poly.pdbx_seq_one_letter_code
_entity_poly.pdbx_strand_id
1 'polypeptide(L)'
;MNEISEFKRLAKKIQNNKEFQKRNVSELIKIIPFIGNLIEENLFGPERDANLDSRFSALEELAVKALKEDNISKIINILEQHTLILNRFVFENERLFIENDKTYLRRVKIGISFVEQDTVLAKSIIGQLKKNQIDVVSNNLIFSKENNISYNKSLPNDIDSLIVLYSENYEKHNCSSYDQNDFLNKAIELKIPVTTIAFNEITNSKLPIENSLNKIFDAKEVSHIIDTFFFDNYIEIKEKEQDLIKKYSDVETILKLYNSNFHKVESYEKNKIGFELYELKNLTGSSIFCVYLYENIYIKNTLEFIHENFIKNNEEYFILYQKRKRYVQEKRIDYIKKLVSKDTNIFYIDDFIWENLTCSYFNNKQTYKNTSFIPPNLSYQKKKFDNFNFFDNWLYKKNSPTLIITGSGGIGKTTLAKELTNRINNSANKTKAIYIDALKISSSILHLTHNNDNINLYSFYESSVSKNSAPSLSYDLFRINIDNGNLVIIIDGLDEIISRLGERFNITNFFETIQNFTDGVGNGKVILTSRNHFWNISKSSFPNTQEIEILPFDKNKALEYFNNLYPNSPKLVKKAMKISESILGDISNNDFIPYALECVSFIIEDSTENGDYYDPDFNSIILKQDIKNDFILGKLCVREEQRTEQVAVDQQLAVFYEIANKNIQKNEFHSVCKRLKKIDINDRQIESFLSHPIIDSSSDFIKFKYDFFKNHIKSIYLNNLFNTNDLKINNNHIDIFLNLISFNSSFTSDISERISIEQEDLVYRFLVLQEEIKSKSDISTVAKNKSISSLFIILLKNNVINNDYNSELNTKLLVEFFGKTDGVIESLNIIDLSCNDNNKIIFDFSNTIFENAYISSYDYFWECKFDINTKFYNSSFYKIHKSKKINTGAKESNFVNIKGSDESFKRVISESKFLNKNKDSKIISDLHQFFSHFCSNGIVVRKIYPKVNQLYQRKFIKLDSLLKILEKENVIKTFSSPKNILTIEILEKHHQEILKFYSNRISGGVIKEIFNVIKNK
;
A
#
# COMPACT_ATOMS: atom_id res chain seq x y z
N MET A 1 22.33 -9.87 -8.26
CA MET A 1 20.97 -9.94 -7.65
C MET A 1 19.89 -10.47 -8.60
N ASN A 2 19.80 -10.03 -9.86
CA ASN A 2 18.78 -10.53 -10.80
C ASN A 2 18.92 -12.04 -11.12
N GLU A 3 20.14 -12.54 -11.27
CA GLU A 3 20.40 -13.97 -11.56
C GLU A 3 20.10 -14.88 -10.35
N ILE A 4 20.32 -14.39 -9.12
CA ILE A 4 19.97 -15.09 -7.86
C ILE A 4 18.45 -15.16 -7.67
N SER A 5 17.73 -14.09 -8.07
CA SER A 5 16.26 -14.05 -8.08
C SER A 5 15.69 -15.04 -9.11
N GLU A 6 16.29 -15.11 -10.29
CA GLU A 6 15.90 -16.05 -11.33
C GLU A 6 16.18 -17.51 -10.94
N PHE A 7 17.31 -17.76 -10.27
CA PHE A 7 17.66 -19.06 -9.68
C PHE A 7 16.66 -19.49 -8.59
N LYS A 8 16.32 -18.60 -7.65
CA LYS A 8 15.27 -18.86 -6.64
C LYS A 8 13.91 -19.15 -7.27
N ARG A 9 13.58 -18.47 -8.38
CA ARG A 9 12.35 -18.71 -9.15
C ARG A 9 12.37 -20.07 -9.85
N LEU A 10 13.52 -20.47 -10.42
CA LEU A 10 13.69 -21.75 -11.11
C LEU A 10 13.66 -22.93 -10.13
N ALA A 11 14.37 -22.82 -9.00
CA ALA A 11 14.38 -23.82 -7.93
C ALA A 11 12.97 -24.07 -7.37
N LYS A 12 12.20 -22.99 -7.17
CA LYS A 12 10.81 -23.07 -6.70
C LYS A 12 9.86 -23.68 -7.74
N LYS A 13 10.14 -23.51 -9.04
CA LYS A 13 9.41 -24.19 -10.13
C LYS A 13 9.74 -25.69 -10.22
N ILE A 14 11.01 -26.05 -10.03
CA ILE A 14 11.49 -27.44 -10.05
C ILE A 14 10.94 -28.23 -8.85
N GLN A 15 10.86 -27.61 -7.67
CA GLN A 15 10.35 -28.25 -6.45
C GLN A 15 8.85 -28.61 -6.54
N ASN A 16 8.08 -27.84 -7.32
CA ASN A 16 6.61 -27.93 -7.32
C ASN A 16 6.02 -28.73 -8.49
N ASN A 17 6.81 -29.23 -9.45
CA ASN A 17 6.28 -29.88 -10.65
C ASN A 17 7.03 -31.16 -11.06
N LYS A 18 6.47 -32.33 -10.73
CA LYS A 18 7.04 -33.66 -11.02
C LYS A 18 7.17 -34.00 -12.52
N GLU A 19 6.35 -33.39 -13.39
CA GLU A 19 6.47 -33.56 -14.85
C GLU A 19 7.64 -32.75 -15.43
N PHE A 20 7.90 -31.57 -14.84
CA PHE A 20 9.03 -30.72 -15.21
C PHE A 20 10.38 -31.37 -14.85
N GLN A 21 10.41 -32.14 -13.74
CA GLN A 21 11.58 -32.90 -13.29
C GLN A 21 12.00 -34.03 -14.26
N LYS A 22 11.08 -34.55 -15.09
CA LYS A 22 11.37 -35.62 -16.06
C LYS A 22 11.76 -35.12 -17.45
N ARG A 23 11.23 -33.98 -17.91
CA ARG A 23 11.43 -33.51 -19.30
C ARG A 23 12.73 -32.74 -19.54
N ASN A 24 13.31 -32.10 -18.53
CA ASN A 24 14.43 -31.15 -18.72
C ASN A 24 15.72 -31.54 -17.96
N VAL A 25 16.03 -32.83 -17.83
CA VAL A 25 17.32 -33.29 -17.27
C VAL A 25 18.51 -32.74 -18.07
N SER A 26 18.38 -32.58 -19.39
CA SER A 26 19.43 -32.03 -20.26
C SER A 26 19.68 -30.52 -20.10
N GLU A 27 18.70 -29.74 -19.65
CA GLU A 27 18.89 -28.32 -19.31
C GLU A 27 19.52 -28.15 -17.94
N LEU A 28 19.16 -28.99 -16.96
CA LEU A 28 19.78 -29.02 -15.64
C LEU A 28 21.29 -29.36 -15.72
N ILE A 29 21.68 -30.24 -16.65
CA ILE A 29 23.08 -30.58 -16.94
C ILE A 29 23.88 -29.36 -17.42
N LYS A 30 23.27 -28.44 -18.17
CA LYS A 30 23.95 -27.23 -18.70
C LYS A 30 24.16 -26.14 -17.66
N ILE A 31 23.38 -26.16 -16.57
CA ILE A 31 23.41 -25.14 -15.52
C ILE A 31 24.53 -25.41 -14.51
N ILE A 32 24.93 -26.67 -14.30
CA ILE A 32 25.95 -27.04 -13.30
C ILE A 32 27.33 -26.38 -13.57
N PRO A 33 27.90 -26.45 -14.79
CA PRO A 33 29.16 -25.76 -15.10
C PRO A 33 29.02 -24.23 -15.08
N PHE A 34 27.83 -23.71 -15.41
CA PHE A 34 27.54 -22.28 -15.36
C PHE A 34 27.54 -21.76 -13.91
N ILE A 35 27.03 -22.55 -12.96
CA ILE A 35 27.08 -22.26 -11.52
C ILE A 35 28.53 -22.27 -11.02
N GLY A 36 29.36 -23.25 -11.42
CA GLY A 36 30.78 -23.29 -11.08
C GLY A 36 31.53 -22.03 -11.52
N ASN A 37 31.35 -21.62 -12.78
CA ASN A 37 31.99 -20.40 -13.32
C ASN A 37 31.47 -19.10 -12.67
N LEU A 38 30.17 -19.01 -12.34
CA LEU A 38 29.60 -17.82 -11.70
C LEU A 38 30.14 -17.61 -10.29
N ILE A 39 30.54 -18.71 -9.63
CA ILE A 39 31.13 -18.74 -8.30
C ILE A 39 32.63 -18.38 -8.35
N GLU A 40 33.38 -18.89 -9.34
CA GLU A 40 34.79 -18.55 -9.57
C GLU A 40 35.00 -17.06 -9.93
N GLU A 41 34.12 -16.46 -10.74
CA GLU A 41 34.35 -15.10 -11.26
C GLU A 41 33.87 -13.95 -10.35
N ASN A 42 32.92 -14.19 -9.42
CA ASN A 42 32.25 -13.10 -8.70
C ASN A 42 32.28 -13.15 -7.16
N LEU A 43 32.59 -14.28 -6.53
CA LEU A 43 32.41 -14.45 -5.08
C LEU A 43 33.69 -14.68 -4.28
N PHE A 44 34.70 -15.32 -4.89
CA PHE A 44 35.95 -15.62 -4.21
C PHE A 44 37.05 -14.67 -4.68
N GLY A 45 37.30 -13.61 -3.90
CA GLY A 45 38.57 -12.90 -3.98
C GLY A 45 39.77 -13.84 -3.72
N PRO A 46 41.02 -13.36 -3.83
CA PRO A 46 42.22 -14.21 -3.88
C PRO A 46 42.52 -15.03 -2.60
N GLU A 47 41.77 -14.85 -1.52
CA GLU A 47 41.89 -15.67 -0.30
C GLU A 47 40.96 -16.88 -0.40
N ARG A 48 41.53 -17.99 -0.90
CA ARG A 48 40.85 -19.28 -1.10
C ARG A 48 40.69 -20.03 0.20
N ASP A 49 39.46 -20.39 0.56
CA ASP A 49 39.19 -21.39 1.60
C ASP A 49 39.23 -22.80 0.98
N ALA A 50 40.39 -23.47 1.08
CA ALA A 50 40.68 -24.76 0.45
C ALA A 50 39.69 -25.89 0.85
N ASN A 51 38.96 -25.74 1.96
CA ASN A 51 37.96 -26.71 2.39
C ASN A 51 36.67 -26.65 1.55
N LEU A 52 36.29 -25.48 1.04
CA LEU A 52 35.09 -25.28 0.24
C LEU A 52 35.27 -25.81 -1.19
N ASP A 53 36.42 -25.54 -1.81
CA ASP A 53 36.78 -26.10 -3.12
C ASP A 53 36.75 -27.64 -3.09
N SER A 54 37.32 -28.25 -2.04
CA SER A 54 37.32 -29.72 -1.92
C SER A 54 35.91 -30.33 -1.86
N ARG A 55 34.95 -29.61 -1.26
CA ARG A 55 33.56 -30.05 -1.13
C ARG A 55 32.77 -29.84 -2.41
N PHE A 56 33.03 -28.73 -3.13
CA PHE A 56 32.42 -28.48 -4.43
C PHE A 56 32.94 -29.45 -5.49
N SER A 57 34.25 -29.70 -5.56
CA SER A 57 34.82 -30.69 -6.49
C SER A 57 34.32 -32.11 -6.21
N ALA A 58 34.14 -32.49 -4.93
CA ALA A 58 33.57 -33.79 -4.56
C ALA A 58 32.09 -33.92 -4.96
N LEU A 59 31.31 -32.85 -4.85
CA LEU A 59 29.91 -32.81 -5.29
C LEU A 59 29.79 -32.82 -6.82
N GLU A 60 30.71 -32.17 -7.54
CA GLU A 60 30.79 -32.25 -9.00
C GLU A 60 31.16 -33.66 -9.48
N GLU A 61 32.13 -34.35 -8.86
CA GLU A 61 32.42 -35.75 -9.19
C GLU A 61 31.22 -36.67 -8.94
N LEU A 62 30.50 -36.46 -7.84
CA LEU A 62 29.27 -37.21 -7.54
C LEU A 62 28.15 -36.91 -8.54
N ALA A 63 28.03 -35.66 -9.01
CA ALA A 63 27.07 -35.28 -10.04
C ALA A 63 27.41 -35.95 -11.37
N VAL A 64 28.67 -35.93 -11.78
CA VAL A 64 29.17 -36.58 -13.02
C VAL A 64 28.95 -38.10 -12.96
N LYS A 65 29.15 -38.73 -11.79
CA LYS A 65 28.91 -40.16 -11.62
C LYS A 65 27.43 -40.52 -11.62
N ALA A 66 26.58 -39.74 -10.96
CA ALA A 66 25.13 -39.91 -10.97
C ALA A 66 24.52 -39.68 -12.36
N LEU A 67 25.13 -38.80 -13.16
CA LEU A 67 24.77 -38.53 -14.56
C LEU A 67 25.14 -39.69 -15.50
N LYS A 68 26.26 -40.37 -15.28
CA LYS A 68 26.62 -41.58 -16.04
C LYS A 68 25.70 -42.77 -15.74
N GLU A 69 25.02 -42.75 -14.60
CA GLU A 69 24.12 -43.81 -14.13
C GLU A 69 22.63 -43.50 -14.35
N ASP A 70 22.29 -42.37 -14.99
CA ASP A 70 20.91 -41.87 -15.18
C ASP A 70 20.05 -41.82 -13.89
N ASN A 71 20.69 -41.63 -12.73
CA ASN A 71 20.03 -41.69 -11.43
C ASN A 71 19.48 -40.31 -11.01
N ILE A 72 18.29 -39.98 -11.53
CA ILE A 72 17.60 -38.69 -11.33
C ILE A 72 17.42 -38.33 -9.85
N SER A 73 17.13 -39.30 -8.98
CA SER A 73 16.96 -39.03 -7.54
C SER A 73 18.26 -38.57 -6.88
N LYS A 74 19.40 -39.12 -7.32
CA LYS A 74 20.72 -38.76 -6.81
C LYS A 74 21.17 -37.38 -7.33
N ILE A 75 20.82 -37.05 -8.57
CA ILE A 75 21.05 -35.71 -9.16
C ILE A 75 20.26 -34.63 -8.40
N ILE A 76 18.99 -34.88 -8.08
CA ILE A 76 18.16 -33.94 -7.31
C ILE A 76 18.75 -33.70 -5.92
N ASN A 77 19.18 -34.77 -5.24
CA ASN A 77 19.77 -34.67 -3.91
C ASN A 77 21.10 -33.87 -3.91
N ILE A 78 21.91 -34.02 -4.96
CA ILE A 78 23.15 -33.24 -5.13
C ILE A 78 22.85 -31.76 -5.38
N LEU A 79 21.82 -31.43 -6.17
CA LEU A 79 21.39 -30.06 -6.41
C LEU A 79 20.81 -29.38 -5.15
N GLU A 80 20.09 -30.14 -4.32
CA GLU A 80 19.61 -29.66 -3.01
C GLU A 80 20.77 -29.38 -2.06
N GLN A 81 21.79 -30.24 -2.04
CA GLN A 81 23.03 -30.04 -1.25
C GLN A 81 23.80 -28.79 -1.73
N HIS A 82 23.97 -28.60 -3.04
CA HIS A 82 24.56 -27.38 -3.62
C HIS A 82 23.80 -26.12 -3.20
N THR A 83 22.46 -26.16 -3.25
CA THR A 83 21.60 -25.03 -2.90
C THR A 83 21.64 -24.72 -1.41
N LEU A 84 21.79 -25.73 -0.55
CA LEU A 84 21.98 -25.58 0.89
C LEU A 84 23.33 -24.94 1.24
N ILE A 85 24.42 -25.37 0.58
CA ILE A 85 25.74 -24.77 0.76
C ILE A 85 25.76 -23.31 0.27
N LEU A 86 25.17 -23.04 -0.90
CA LEU A 86 25.02 -21.68 -1.45
C LEU A 86 24.16 -20.78 -0.56
N ASN A 87 23.02 -21.26 -0.07
CA ASN A 87 22.19 -20.48 0.83
C ASN A 87 22.91 -20.18 2.15
N ARG A 88 23.65 -21.15 2.69
CA ARG A 88 24.43 -20.96 3.92
C ARG A 88 25.56 -19.93 3.72
N PHE A 89 26.24 -19.99 2.58
CA PHE A 89 27.32 -19.04 2.23
C PHE A 89 26.79 -17.63 1.89
N VAL A 90 25.64 -17.52 1.21
CA VAL A 90 24.97 -16.23 0.92
C VAL A 90 24.48 -15.57 2.21
N PHE A 91 23.92 -16.35 3.16
CA PHE A 91 23.52 -15.83 4.47
C PHE A 91 24.72 -15.44 5.35
N GLU A 92 25.84 -16.15 5.25
CA GLU A 92 27.06 -15.82 5.99
C GLU A 92 27.79 -14.59 5.39
N ASN A 93 27.69 -14.35 4.08
CA ASN A 93 28.30 -13.18 3.41
C ASN A 93 27.40 -11.94 3.28
N GLU A 94 26.07 -12.06 3.42
CA GLU A 94 25.19 -10.88 3.62
C GLU A 94 25.52 -10.15 4.93
N ARG A 95 26.12 -10.83 5.92
CA ARG A 95 26.69 -10.19 7.11
C ARG A 95 27.96 -9.38 6.83
N LEU A 96 28.79 -9.81 5.87
CA LEU A 96 30.04 -9.12 5.50
C LEU A 96 29.79 -7.82 4.70
N PHE A 97 28.67 -7.72 3.97
CA PHE A 97 28.30 -6.49 3.25
C PHE A 97 27.72 -5.38 4.14
N ILE A 98 27.34 -5.71 5.38
CA ILE A 98 26.90 -4.74 6.40
C ILE A 98 28.09 -4.27 7.27
N GLU A 99 29.26 -4.90 7.17
CA GLU A 99 30.44 -4.64 8.02
C GLU A 99 31.44 -3.59 7.49
N ASN A 100 31.10 -2.82 6.45
CA ASN A 100 32.00 -1.75 5.95
C ASN A 100 31.77 -0.35 6.52
N ASP A 101 30.88 -0.18 7.50
CA ASP A 101 30.90 1.00 8.38
C ASP A 101 31.32 0.57 9.80
N LYS A 102 32.63 0.59 10.04
CA LYS A 102 33.21 0.46 11.38
C LYS A 102 32.90 1.71 12.21
N THR A 103 31.73 1.72 12.81
CA THR A 103 31.57 2.17 14.20
C THR A 103 31.17 0.94 15.02
N TYR A 104 31.95 0.63 16.06
CA TYR A 104 31.83 -0.59 16.86
C TYR A 104 30.40 -0.87 17.33
N LEU A 105 29.67 -1.79 16.67
CA LEU A 105 28.41 -2.32 17.17
C LEU A 105 28.71 -3.31 18.31
N ARG A 106 28.52 -2.84 19.55
CA ARG A 106 28.53 -3.69 20.75
C ARG A 106 27.35 -4.68 20.68
N ARG A 107 27.63 -5.99 20.74
CA ARG A 107 26.57 -7.01 20.86
C ARG A 107 25.85 -6.86 22.21
N VAL A 108 24.53 -6.88 22.18
CA VAL A 108 23.68 -6.75 23.38
C VAL A 108 23.90 -7.95 24.29
N LYS A 109 24.27 -7.71 25.54
CA LYS A 109 24.49 -8.71 26.59
C LYS A 109 23.37 -8.67 27.62
N ILE A 110 22.67 -9.78 27.80
CA ILE A 110 21.56 -9.91 28.76
C ILE A 110 21.93 -10.86 29.88
N GLY A 111 21.78 -10.42 31.13
CA GLY A 111 21.83 -11.28 32.31
C GLY A 111 20.52 -12.03 32.49
N ILE A 112 20.54 -13.28 32.95
CA ILE A 112 19.34 -14.00 33.36
C ILE A 112 19.53 -14.67 34.72
N SER A 113 18.60 -14.40 35.64
CA SER A 113 18.54 -14.97 36.99
C SER A 113 17.18 -15.64 37.23
N PHE A 114 17.20 -16.84 37.79
CA PHE A 114 16.00 -17.64 38.05
C PHE A 114 16.32 -18.74 39.09
N VAL A 115 15.30 -19.32 39.73
CA VAL A 115 15.46 -20.46 40.65
C VAL A 115 15.54 -21.78 39.88
N GLU A 116 16.22 -22.80 40.42
CA GLU A 116 16.48 -24.07 39.71
C GLU A 116 15.21 -24.74 39.14
N GLN A 117 14.06 -24.55 39.80
CA GLN A 117 12.76 -25.07 39.41
C GLN A 117 12.19 -24.42 38.13
N ASP A 118 12.69 -23.25 37.71
CA ASP A 118 12.28 -22.51 36.51
C ASP A 118 13.21 -22.77 35.30
N THR A 119 14.08 -23.78 35.39
CA THR A 119 15.04 -24.15 34.34
C THR A 119 14.37 -24.35 32.98
N VAL A 120 13.19 -24.97 32.90
CA VAL A 120 12.49 -25.22 31.62
C VAL A 120 12.10 -23.91 30.92
N LEU A 121 11.57 -22.94 31.67
CA LEU A 121 11.21 -21.62 31.15
C LEU A 121 12.45 -20.83 30.74
N ALA A 122 13.50 -20.86 31.58
CA ALA A 122 14.76 -20.23 31.28
C ALA A 122 15.40 -20.80 30.00
N LYS A 123 15.35 -22.12 29.76
CA LYS A 123 15.83 -22.76 28.51
C LYS A 123 15.08 -22.22 27.30
N SER A 124 13.77 -22.07 27.39
CA SER A 124 12.93 -21.54 26.30
C SER A 124 13.29 -20.09 25.94
N ILE A 125 13.43 -19.24 26.95
CA ILE A 125 13.80 -17.82 26.77
C ILE A 125 15.19 -17.69 26.14
N ILE A 126 16.18 -18.46 26.63
CA ILE A 126 17.54 -18.45 26.06
C ILE A 126 17.58 -18.98 24.64
N GLY A 127 16.80 -20.03 24.34
CA GLY A 127 16.68 -20.55 22.98
C GLY A 127 16.26 -19.47 21.98
N GLN A 128 15.40 -18.54 22.40
CA GLN A 128 14.95 -17.42 21.56
C GLN A 128 15.95 -16.26 21.54
N LEU A 129 16.52 -15.88 22.68
CA LEU A 129 17.57 -14.85 22.75
C LEU A 129 18.77 -15.19 21.85
N LYS A 130 19.19 -16.47 21.85
CA LYS A 130 20.25 -16.97 20.97
C LYS A 130 19.91 -16.93 19.50
N LYS A 131 18.66 -17.25 19.12
CA LYS A 131 18.21 -17.14 17.72
C LYS A 131 18.32 -15.70 17.21
N ASN A 132 18.19 -14.72 18.10
CA ASN A 132 18.33 -13.30 17.81
C ASN A 132 19.75 -12.74 18.01
N GLN A 133 20.77 -13.59 18.15
CA GLN A 133 22.19 -13.20 18.31
C GLN A 133 22.47 -12.33 19.55
N ILE A 134 21.67 -12.47 20.61
CA ILE A 134 21.88 -11.79 21.89
C ILE A 134 22.78 -12.67 22.76
N ASP A 135 23.82 -12.08 23.35
CA ASP A 135 24.72 -12.76 24.26
C ASP A 135 24.04 -12.87 25.64
N VAL A 136 23.94 -14.09 26.18
CA VAL A 136 23.28 -14.32 27.47
C VAL A 136 24.30 -14.74 28.53
N VAL A 137 24.18 -14.18 29.72
CA VAL A 137 24.98 -14.51 30.90
C VAL A 137 24.06 -14.98 32.03
N SER A 138 24.35 -16.10 32.68
CA SER A 138 23.58 -16.57 33.84
C SER A 138 24.47 -16.83 35.05
N ASN A 139 23.88 -16.65 36.23
CA ASN A 139 24.46 -17.00 37.54
C ASN A 139 24.29 -18.47 37.91
N ASN A 140 23.68 -19.29 37.06
CA ASN A 140 23.53 -20.73 37.27
C ASN A 140 24.56 -21.52 36.44
N LEU A 141 25.57 -22.10 37.10
CA LEU A 141 26.70 -22.77 36.43
C LEU A 141 26.28 -24.01 35.64
N ILE A 142 25.43 -24.84 36.22
CA ILE A 142 24.95 -26.11 35.62
C ILE A 142 24.17 -25.77 34.36
N PHE A 143 23.23 -24.83 34.50
CA PHE A 143 22.40 -24.38 33.42
C PHE A 143 23.17 -23.67 32.30
N SER A 144 24.17 -22.86 32.64
CA SER A 144 25.01 -22.20 31.64
C SER A 144 25.79 -23.19 30.79
N LYS A 145 26.34 -24.24 31.41
CA LYS A 145 27.03 -25.33 30.72
C LYS A 145 26.08 -26.12 29.81
N GLU A 146 24.90 -26.48 30.30
CA GLU A 146 23.92 -27.23 29.50
C GLU A 146 23.41 -26.47 28.28
N ASN A 147 23.35 -25.14 28.35
CA ASN A 147 22.78 -24.31 27.30
C ASN A 147 23.84 -23.55 26.50
N ASN A 148 25.14 -23.81 26.66
CA ASN A 148 26.24 -23.09 26.00
C ASN A 148 26.14 -21.55 26.13
N ILE A 149 25.82 -21.03 27.31
CA ILE A 149 25.83 -19.58 27.60
C ILE A 149 26.93 -19.24 28.59
N SER A 150 27.26 -17.95 28.66
CA SER A 150 28.30 -17.46 29.57
C SER A 150 27.85 -17.64 31.02
N TYR A 151 28.67 -18.30 31.84
CA TYR A 151 28.48 -18.31 33.28
C TYR A 151 29.25 -17.15 33.90
N ASN A 152 28.61 -16.40 34.80
CA ASN A 152 29.33 -15.52 35.69
C ASN A 152 28.73 -15.55 37.09
N LYS A 153 29.57 -15.60 38.12
CA LYS A 153 29.12 -15.73 39.50
C LYS A 153 28.45 -14.45 40.00
N SER A 154 28.94 -13.30 39.54
CA SER A 154 28.37 -11.96 39.77
C SER A 154 28.01 -11.31 38.43
N LEU A 155 27.07 -10.36 38.43
CA LEU A 155 26.64 -9.72 37.19
C LEU A 155 27.81 -8.93 36.56
N PRO A 156 28.20 -9.20 35.31
CA PRO A 156 29.21 -8.41 34.62
C PRO A 156 28.79 -6.93 34.49
N ASN A 157 29.76 -6.02 34.57
CA ASN A 157 29.53 -4.57 34.42
C ASN A 157 29.12 -4.18 32.97
N ASP A 158 29.31 -5.07 32.00
CA ASP A 158 29.02 -4.86 30.59
C ASP A 158 27.69 -5.49 30.13
N ILE A 159 26.80 -5.81 31.07
CA ILE A 159 25.42 -6.27 30.81
C ILE A 159 24.52 -5.06 30.48
N ASP A 160 23.74 -5.18 29.42
CA ASP A 160 22.82 -4.13 28.94
C ASP A 160 21.42 -4.24 29.57
N SER A 161 21.02 -5.43 30.04
CA SER A 161 19.74 -5.67 30.73
C SER A 161 19.77 -6.99 31.53
N LEU A 162 18.98 -7.11 32.61
CA LEU A 162 18.82 -8.30 33.44
C LEU A 162 17.37 -8.82 33.36
N ILE A 163 17.18 -10.09 33.04
CA ILE A 163 15.90 -10.80 33.15
C ILE A 163 15.87 -11.58 34.46
N VAL A 164 14.82 -11.39 35.26
CA VAL A 164 14.56 -12.16 36.49
C VAL A 164 13.26 -12.92 36.33
N LEU A 165 13.30 -14.25 36.44
CA LEU A 165 12.09 -15.08 36.44
C LEU A 165 11.52 -15.14 37.86
N TYR A 166 10.27 -14.70 38.01
CA TYR A 166 9.58 -14.56 39.29
C TYR A 166 8.35 -15.49 39.32
N SER A 167 8.57 -16.76 39.65
CA SER A 167 7.52 -17.79 39.75
C SER A 167 6.91 -17.90 41.16
N GLU A 168 5.77 -18.58 41.33
CA GLU A 168 5.24 -18.91 42.68
C GLU A 168 6.23 -19.75 43.51
N ASN A 169 7.10 -20.52 42.85
CA ASN A 169 8.18 -21.27 43.47
C ASN A 169 9.31 -20.35 43.99
N TYR A 170 9.51 -19.20 43.32
CA TYR A 170 10.40 -18.12 43.75
C TYR A 170 9.89 -17.44 45.04
N GLU A 171 8.57 -17.31 45.21
CA GLU A 171 7.97 -16.75 46.45
C GLU A 171 7.94 -17.77 47.62
N LYS A 172 7.77 -19.07 47.33
CA LYS A 172 7.78 -20.14 48.35
C LYS A 172 9.16 -20.41 48.94
N HIS A 173 10.23 -20.09 48.22
CA HIS A 173 11.61 -20.21 48.69
C HIS A 173 12.22 -18.81 48.94
N ASN A 174 11.97 -18.29 50.15
CA ASN A 174 12.66 -17.16 50.82
C ASN A 174 12.45 -15.73 50.28
N CYS A 175 11.53 -14.99 50.94
CA CYS A 175 11.60 -13.51 51.02
C CYS A 175 12.93 -13.00 51.63
N SER A 176 13.75 -13.86 52.23
CA SER A 176 15.09 -13.55 52.76
C SER A 176 16.23 -13.67 51.74
N SER A 177 15.97 -14.11 50.50
CA SER A 177 16.99 -14.22 49.44
C SER A 177 17.04 -13.06 48.44
N TYR A 178 16.23 -12.00 48.62
CA TYR A 178 16.40 -10.77 47.82
C TYR A 178 17.79 -10.16 48.04
N ASP A 179 18.26 -10.14 49.29
CA ASP A 179 19.62 -9.71 49.64
C ASP A 179 20.72 -10.68 49.15
N GLN A 180 20.37 -11.88 48.68
CA GLN A 180 21.31 -12.92 48.22
C GLN A 180 21.33 -13.10 46.70
N ASN A 181 20.44 -12.45 45.94
CA ASN A 181 20.51 -12.49 44.48
C ASN A 181 21.58 -11.51 43.99
N ASP A 182 22.82 -11.98 43.92
CA ASP A 182 23.99 -11.22 43.49
C ASP A 182 23.79 -10.54 42.12
N PHE A 183 23.00 -11.12 41.21
CA PHE A 183 22.72 -10.51 39.91
C PHE A 183 21.75 -9.34 40.02
N LEU A 184 20.66 -9.52 40.78
CA LEU A 184 19.66 -8.47 40.98
C LEU A 184 20.22 -7.31 41.80
N ASN A 185 20.93 -7.59 42.88
CA ASN A 185 21.53 -6.57 43.73
C ASN A 185 22.61 -5.79 42.98
N LYS A 186 23.43 -6.47 42.19
CA LYS A 186 24.43 -5.79 41.36
C LYS A 186 23.80 -5.02 40.19
N ALA A 187 22.70 -5.50 39.60
CA ALA A 187 21.95 -4.72 38.61
C ALA A 187 21.34 -3.45 39.21
N ILE A 188 20.79 -3.53 40.42
CA ILE A 188 20.25 -2.37 41.15
C ILE A 188 21.36 -1.36 41.44
N GLU A 189 22.53 -1.83 41.93
CA GLU A 189 23.71 -0.99 42.20
C GLU A 189 24.20 -0.28 40.92
N LEU A 190 24.29 -1.01 39.81
CA LEU A 190 24.77 -0.51 38.52
C LEU A 190 23.68 0.18 37.69
N LYS A 191 22.45 0.28 38.21
CA LYS A 191 21.26 0.82 37.52
C LYS A 191 20.99 0.16 36.16
N ILE A 192 21.30 -1.13 36.04
CA ILE A 192 21.03 -1.94 34.85
C ILE A 192 19.52 -2.23 34.78
N PRO A 193 18.87 -2.08 33.61
CA PRO A 193 17.44 -2.39 33.46
C PRO A 193 17.12 -3.82 33.91
N VAL A 194 16.12 -3.97 34.77
CA VAL A 194 15.65 -5.28 35.26
C VAL A 194 14.25 -5.55 34.72
N THR A 195 14.08 -6.65 34.00
CA THR A 195 12.79 -7.16 33.53
C THR A 195 12.40 -8.36 34.37
N THR A 196 11.35 -8.22 35.18
CA THR A 196 10.78 -9.31 35.96
C THR A 196 9.68 -10.00 35.16
N ILE A 197 9.73 -11.32 35.03
CA ILE A 197 8.66 -12.13 34.45
C ILE A 197 7.89 -12.75 35.61
N ALA A 198 6.78 -12.14 36.01
CA ALA A 198 5.94 -12.59 37.13
C ALA A 198 4.78 -13.48 36.66
N PHE A 199 4.55 -14.61 37.33
CA PHE A 199 3.48 -15.57 36.97
C PHE A 199 2.06 -14.96 37.06
N ASN A 200 1.87 -13.92 37.89
CA ASN A 200 0.55 -13.33 38.19
C ASN A 200 -0.01 -12.41 37.09
N GLU A 201 0.75 -12.04 36.05
CA GLU A 201 0.21 -11.28 34.92
C GLU A 201 -0.46 -12.17 33.86
N ILE A 202 -0.30 -13.49 33.95
CA ILE A 202 -0.93 -14.47 33.06
C ILE A 202 -2.31 -14.94 33.61
N THR A 203 -2.63 -14.65 34.87
CA THR A 203 -3.81 -15.21 35.57
C THR A 203 -4.97 -14.23 35.84
N ASN A 204 -4.96 -13.02 35.28
CA ASN A 204 -6.09 -12.08 35.44
C ASN A 204 -7.31 -12.35 34.52
N SER A 205 -7.34 -13.45 33.78
CA SER A 205 -8.61 -14.03 33.30
C SER A 205 -9.09 -15.10 34.29
N LYS A 206 -10.14 -14.81 35.04
CA LYS A 206 -10.84 -15.78 35.91
C LYS A 206 -11.32 -17.01 35.09
N LEU A 207 -10.57 -18.11 35.16
CA LEU A 207 -11.01 -19.47 34.84
C LEU A 207 -10.28 -20.45 35.78
N PRO A 208 -10.95 -21.48 36.37
CA PRO A 208 -10.36 -22.36 37.38
C PRO A 208 -9.32 -23.32 36.79
N ILE A 209 -8.11 -23.33 37.36
CA ILE A 209 -6.92 -24.08 36.91
C ILE A 209 -6.78 -25.39 37.69
N GLU A 210 -7.74 -26.31 37.54
CA GLU A 210 -7.50 -27.72 37.95
C GLU A 210 -7.56 -28.70 36.78
N ASN A 211 -8.10 -28.30 35.62
CA ASN A 211 -8.10 -29.12 34.40
C ASN A 211 -7.17 -28.63 33.28
N SER A 212 -6.41 -27.55 33.51
CA SER A 212 -5.60 -26.88 32.47
C SER A 212 -4.12 -27.31 32.45
N LEU A 213 -3.64 -28.02 33.47
CA LEU A 213 -2.23 -28.45 33.58
C LEU A 213 -1.87 -29.62 32.63
N ASN A 214 -2.81 -30.13 31.84
CA ASN A 214 -2.55 -31.14 30.81
C ASN A 214 -2.53 -30.60 29.36
N LYS A 215 -2.54 -29.28 29.15
CA LYS A 215 -2.29 -28.72 27.81
C LYS A 215 -0.86 -28.19 27.71
N ILE A 216 -0.02 -29.02 27.11
CA ILE A 216 1.30 -28.70 26.57
C ILE A 216 1.14 -27.45 25.67
N PHE A 217 1.70 -26.32 26.08
CA PHE A 217 1.80 -25.14 25.23
C PHE A 217 2.73 -25.46 24.06
N ASP A 218 2.25 -25.27 22.83
CA ASP A 218 3.02 -25.55 21.62
C ASP A 218 4.10 -24.47 21.42
N ALA A 219 5.28 -24.86 20.92
CA ALA A 219 6.46 -23.99 20.80
C ALA A 219 6.23 -22.72 19.94
N LYS A 220 5.14 -22.71 19.15
CA LYS A 220 4.68 -21.58 18.32
C LYS A 220 3.90 -20.52 19.09
N GLU A 221 3.32 -20.82 20.25
CA GLU A 221 2.62 -19.83 21.08
C GLU A 221 3.61 -19.03 21.93
N VAL A 222 4.67 -19.69 22.43
CA VAL A 222 5.75 -19.04 23.18
C VAL A 222 6.58 -18.12 22.27
N SER A 223 6.80 -18.50 21.00
CA SER A 223 7.45 -17.60 20.03
C SER A 223 6.62 -16.36 19.75
N HIS A 224 5.29 -16.45 19.77
CA HIS A 224 4.42 -15.29 19.53
C HIS A 224 4.35 -14.35 20.72
N ILE A 225 4.37 -14.86 21.96
CA ILE A 225 4.49 -14.03 23.16
C ILE A 225 5.84 -13.32 23.13
N ILE A 226 6.93 -14.03 22.82
CA ILE A 226 8.27 -13.46 22.72
C ILE A 226 8.37 -12.45 21.57
N ASP A 227 7.83 -12.73 20.38
CA ASP A 227 7.85 -11.78 19.27
C ASP A 227 7.00 -10.53 19.56
N THR A 228 5.85 -10.68 20.25
CA THR A 228 5.02 -9.52 20.64
C THR A 228 5.69 -8.73 21.78
N PHE A 229 6.24 -9.43 22.78
CA PHE A 229 6.90 -8.83 23.94
C PHE A 229 8.24 -8.18 23.56
N PHE A 230 9.00 -8.75 22.61
CA PHE A 230 10.23 -8.13 22.10
C PHE A 230 9.95 -7.05 21.06
N PHE A 231 8.86 -7.07 20.28
CA PHE A 231 8.55 -5.96 19.37
C PHE A 231 7.97 -4.76 20.12
N ASP A 232 7.13 -5.00 21.14
CA ASP A 232 6.63 -3.95 22.03
C ASP A 232 7.77 -3.39 22.91
N ASN A 233 8.69 -4.24 23.38
CA ASN A 233 9.91 -3.78 24.06
C ASN A 233 10.98 -3.24 23.11
N TYR A 234 11.02 -3.57 21.81
CA TYR A 234 11.97 -2.98 20.85
C TYR A 234 11.55 -1.55 20.48
N ILE A 235 10.24 -1.31 20.40
CA ILE A 235 9.69 0.06 20.39
C ILE A 235 9.99 0.73 21.74
N GLU A 236 9.88 0.03 22.87
CA GLU A 236 10.30 0.57 24.18
C GLU A 236 11.82 0.81 24.27
N ILE A 237 12.67 0.06 23.54
CA ILE A 237 14.13 0.20 23.46
C ILE A 237 14.50 1.37 22.55
N LYS A 238 13.76 1.60 21.46
CA LYS A 238 13.87 2.84 20.66
C LYS A 238 13.27 4.05 21.38
N GLU A 239 12.24 3.86 22.20
CA GLU A 239 11.71 4.88 23.09
C GLU A 239 12.59 5.08 24.34
N LYS A 240 13.54 4.16 24.62
CA LYS A 240 14.59 4.24 25.66
C LYS A 240 15.86 4.99 25.23
N GLU A 241 15.83 5.72 24.11
CA GLU A 241 16.52 7.02 24.02
C GLU A 241 15.88 8.08 24.97
N GLN A 242 15.36 7.65 26.13
CA GLN A 242 14.54 8.43 27.05
C GLN A 242 15.35 9.13 28.14
N ASP A 243 16.60 9.52 27.82
CA ASP A 243 17.30 10.55 28.59
C ASP A 243 17.40 11.90 27.89
N LEU A 244 17.05 11.98 26.61
CA LEU A 244 17.00 13.25 25.88
C LEU A 244 15.73 14.02 26.23
N ILE A 245 15.92 15.29 26.57
CA ILE A 245 14.84 16.24 26.76
C ILE A 245 14.15 16.42 25.40
N LYS A 246 12.82 16.34 25.37
CA LYS A 246 12.04 16.44 24.12
C LYS A 246 11.19 17.69 24.13
N LYS A 247 11.44 18.58 23.17
CA LYS A 247 10.66 19.79 22.92
C LYS A 247 9.57 19.51 21.88
N TYR A 248 8.36 20.00 22.13
CA TYR A 248 7.30 20.09 21.13
C TYR A 248 7.49 21.33 20.26
N SER A 249 7.56 21.14 18.94
CA SER A 249 7.89 22.21 17.98
C SER A 249 6.79 23.24 17.78
N ASP A 250 5.52 22.87 17.95
CA ASP A 250 4.38 23.69 17.53
C ASP A 250 3.79 24.58 18.65
N VAL A 251 4.49 24.72 19.79
CA VAL A 251 4.03 25.57 20.92
C VAL A 251 3.87 27.04 20.50
N GLU A 252 4.80 27.58 19.71
CA GLU A 252 4.67 28.96 19.19
C GLU A 252 3.46 29.11 18.28
N THR A 253 3.14 28.10 17.47
CA THR A 253 1.93 28.10 16.62
C THR A 253 0.66 28.08 17.48
N ILE A 254 0.63 27.28 18.54
CA ILE A 254 -0.49 27.26 19.51
C ILE A 254 -0.67 28.63 20.14
N LEU A 255 0.42 29.24 20.62
CA LEU A 255 0.36 30.56 21.25
C LEU A 255 -0.06 31.63 20.26
N LYS A 256 0.43 31.59 19.01
CA LYS A 256 0.00 32.51 17.94
C LYS A 256 -1.50 32.45 17.66
N LEU A 257 -2.08 31.24 17.70
CA LEU A 257 -3.52 31.02 17.52
C LEU A 257 -4.33 31.50 18.73
N TYR A 258 -3.76 31.43 19.93
CA TYR A 258 -4.39 31.90 21.17
C TYR A 258 -4.30 33.43 21.35
N ASN A 259 -3.10 33.99 21.21
CA ASN A 259 -2.81 35.41 21.28
C ASN A 259 -1.66 35.74 20.31
N SER A 260 -1.95 36.54 19.27
CA SER A 260 -0.97 36.92 18.26
C SER A 260 0.15 37.84 18.78
N ASN A 261 -0.03 38.49 19.94
CA ASN A 261 0.93 39.42 20.53
C ASN A 261 1.72 38.75 21.67
N PHE A 262 2.63 37.85 21.30
CA PHE A 262 3.53 37.17 22.22
C PHE A 262 4.97 37.26 21.74
N HIS A 263 5.92 37.13 22.66
CA HIS A 263 7.32 36.93 22.32
C HIS A 263 7.98 35.98 23.30
N LYS A 264 9.02 35.31 22.82
CA LYS A 264 9.80 34.38 23.64
C LYS A 264 10.76 35.17 24.53
N VAL A 265 10.67 34.94 25.82
CA VAL A 265 11.55 35.54 26.84
C VAL A 265 12.82 34.71 26.97
N GLU A 266 12.68 33.39 27.11
CA GLU A 266 13.83 32.50 27.33
C GLU A 266 13.58 31.07 26.82
N SER A 267 14.67 30.37 26.49
CA SER A 267 14.69 28.94 26.18
C SER A 267 15.86 28.29 26.90
N TYR A 268 15.60 27.30 27.76
CA TYR A 268 16.67 26.65 28.50
C TYR A 268 16.59 25.13 28.40
N GLU A 269 17.72 24.49 28.10
CA GLU A 269 17.86 23.03 28.05
C GLU A 269 19.24 22.60 28.57
N LYS A 270 19.31 22.16 29.83
CA LYS A 270 20.54 21.63 30.43
C LYS A 270 20.24 20.84 31.71
N ASN A 271 21.00 19.78 31.99
CA ASN A 271 20.94 19.04 33.27
C ASN A 271 19.52 18.60 33.67
N LYS A 272 18.72 18.08 32.72
CA LYS A 272 17.31 17.70 32.95
C LYS A 272 16.38 18.86 33.34
N ILE A 273 16.83 20.11 33.17
CA ILE A 273 15.98 21.31 33.19
C ILE A 273 15.70 21.69 31.74
N GLY A 274 14.42 21.85 31.40
CA GLY A 274 13.97 22.08 30.03
C GLY A 274 12.67 22.86 29.98
N PHE A 275 12.69 24.09 29.49
CA PHE A 275 11.49 24.91 29.36
C PHE A 275 11.62 26.02 28.30
N GLU A 276 10.47 26.58 27.94
CA GLU A 276 10.37 27.86 27.23
C GLU A 276 9.44 28.79 27.99
N LEU A 277 9.85 30.05 28.07
CA LEU A 277 9.07 31.11 28.70
C LEU A 277 8.65 32.11 27.62
N TYR A 278 7.36 32.40 27.59
CA TYR A 278 6.77 33.37 26.68
C TYR A 278 6.03 34.45 27.47
N GLU A 279 6.11 35.69 27.03
CA GLU A 279 5.33 36.81 27.56
C GLU A 279 4.21 37.15 26.57
N LEU A 280 2.95 37.03 27.03
CA LEU A 280 1.76 37.38 26.28
C LEU A 280 1.29 38.76 26.73
N LYS A 281 1.28 39.73 25.80
CA LYS A 281 0.89 41.10 26.10
C LYS A 281 -0.57 41.34 25.78
N ASN A 282 -1.32 41.80 26.77
CA ASN A 282 -2.69 42.24 26.56
C ASN A 282 -2.73 43.66 26.00
N LEU A 283 -3.84 44.01 25.34
CA LEU A 283 -4.08 45.36 24.79
C LEU A 283 -4.06 46.46 25.88
N THR A 284 -4.26 46.09 27.14
CA THR A 284 -4.27 46.98 28.32
C THR A 284 -2.88 47.18 28.94
N GLY A 285 -1.83 46.52 28.42
CA GLY A 285 -0.45 46.62 28.93
C GLY A 285 -0.10 45.67 30.09
N SER A 286 -1.04 44.84 30.56
CA SER A 286 -0.71 43.74 31.47
C SER A 286 -0.13 42.55 30.70
N SER A 287 0.84 41.87 31.30
CA SER A 287 1.51 40.71 30.73
C SER A 287 1.19 39.45 31.53
N ILE A 288 0.87 38.37 30.82
CA ILE A 288 0.72 37.02 31.40
C ILE A 288 1.82 36.16 30.81
N PHE A 289 2.50 35.37 31.63
CA PHE A 289 3.55 34.47 31.15
C PHE A 289 2.99 33.07 30.84
N CYS A 290 3.53 32.45 29.80
CA CYS A 290 3.30 31.04 29.51
C CYS A 290 4.60 30.27 29.69
N VAL A 291 4.59 29.30 30.60
CA VAL A 291 5.69 28.36 30.81
C VAL A 291 5.37 27.06 30.09
N TYR A 292 6.11 26.77 29.02
CA TYR A 292 6.06 25.46 28.39
C TYR A 292 7.16 24.57 28.95
N LEU A 293 6.77 23.45 29.56
CA LEU A 293 7.68 22.47 30.14
C LEU A 293 7.98 21.36 29.12
N TYR A 294 9.27 21.10 28.89
CA TYR A 294 9.71 20.02 28.00
C TYR A 294 9.40 18.63 28.57
N GLU A 295 9.44 17.63 27.71
CA GLU A 295 9.38 16.24 28.10
C GLU A 295 10.74 15.75 28.63
N ASN A 296 10.71 14.79 29.57
CA ASN A 296 11.86 14.11 30.20
C ASN A 296 12.73 14.98 31.12
N ILE A 297 12.11 16.00 31.73
CA ILE A 297 12.74 16.93 32.67
C ILE A 297 12.48 16.56 34.14
N TYR A 298 13.29 17.13 35.05
CA TYR A 298 13.00 17.22 36.48
C TYR A 298 12.13 18.46 36.74
N ILE A 299 10.82 18.24 36.80
CA ILE A 299 9.81 19.31 36.93
C ILE A 299 10.08 20.23 38.12
N LYS A 300 10.36 19.66 39.31
CA LYS A 300 10.64 20.45 40.52
C LYS A 300 11.82 21.40 40.30
N ASN A 301 12.97 20.87 39.91
CA ASN A 301 14.17 21.67 39.67
C ASN A 301 13.96 22.70 38.56
N THR A 302 13.15 22.36 37.54
CA THR A 302 12.83 23.29 36.45
C THR A 302 12.00 24.47 36.93
N LEU A 303 10.96 24.21 37.72
CA LEU A 303 10.11 25.28 38.27
C LEU A 303 10.87 26.14 39.29
N GLU A 304 11.68 25.53 40.16
CA GLU A 304 12.56 26.25 41.09
C GLU A 304 13.51 27.19 40.32
N PHE A 305 14.16 26.68 39.27
CA PHE A 305 15.03 27.49 38.41
C PHE A 305 14.29 28.65 37.73
N ILE A 306 13.04 28.44 37.28
CA ILE A 306 12.23 29.49 36.67
C ILE A 306 11.87 30.59 37.68
N HIS A 307 11.45 30.21 38.89
CA HIS A 307 11.08 31.14 39.95
C HIS A 307 12.27 31.93 40.52
N GLU A 308 13.46 31.33 40.55
CA GLU A 308 14.66 32.02 41.02
C GLU A 308 15.20 33.03 40.01
N ASN A 309 15.06 32.77 38.70
CA ASN A 309 15.77 33.52 37.67
C ASN A 309 14.88 34.38 36.76
N PHE A 310 13.60 34.05 36.56
CA PHE A 310 12.78 34.67 35.52
C PHE A 310 11.44 35.23 36.03
N ILE A 311 10.63 34.43 36.72
CA ILE A 311 9.29 34.83 37.15
C ILE A 311 9.30 35.27 38.61
N LYS A 312 8.92 36.52 38.87
CA LYS A 312 8.81 37.05 40.25
C LYS A 312 7.46 36.67 40.88
N ASN A 313 7.41 36.60 42.21
CA ASN A 313 6.24 36.14 43.00
C ASN A 313 4.88 36.84 42.71
N ASN A 314 4.87 37.98 42.02
CA ASN A 314 3.65 38.77 41.74
C ASN A 314 3.19 38.69 40.28
N GLU A 315 3.89 37.95 39.41
CA GLU A 315 3.57 37.85 37.98
C GLU A 315 2.62 36.68 37.71
N GLU A 316 1.57 36.93 36.93
CA GLU A 316 0.61 35.89 36.53
C GLU A 316 1.19 35.01 35.42
N TYR A 317 1.09 33.69 35.59
CA TYR A 317 1.52 32.74 34.57
C TYR A 317 0.68 31.47 34.56
N PHE A 318 0.67 30.78 33.43
CA PHE A 318 0.11 29.44 33.28
C PHE A 318 1.14 28.48 32.70
N ILE A 319 0.94 27.18 32.94
CA ILE A 319 1.85 26.12 32.50
C ILE A 319 1.20 25.27 31.42
N LEU A 320 1.94 25.06 30.32
CA LEU A 320 1.64 24.05 29.31
C LEU A 320 2.57 22.84 29.50
N TYR A 321 1.99 21.64 29.51
CA TYR A 321 2.73 20.40 29.71
C TYR A 321 2.19 19.27 28.82
N GLN A 322 3.06 18.38 28.32
CA GLN A 322 2.64 17.26 27.49
C GLN A 322 2.18 16.06 28.32
N LYS A 323 1.05 15.47 27.94
CA LYS A 323 0.46 14.30 28.60
C LYS A 323 1.33 13.05 28.41
N ARG A 324 1.62 12.32 29.50
CA ARG A 324 2.41 11.08 29.49
C ARG A 324 1.55 9.86 29.81
N LYS A 325 1.78 8.75 29.11
CA LYS A 325 1.08 7.47 29.34
C LYS A 325 1.37 6.82 30.70
N ARG A 326 2.50 7.16 31.34
CA ARG A 326 3.09 6.39 32.45
C ARG A 326 2.50 6.67 33.83
N TYR A 327 1.65 7.69 33.99
CA TYR A 327 1.13 8.12 35.31
C TYR A 327 -0.38 8.36 35.26
N VAL A 328 -1.06 8.14 36.40
CA VAL A 328 -2.44 8.62 36.61
C VAL A 328 -2.43 10.14 36.40
N GLN A 329 -3.11 10.59 35.34
CA GLN A 329 -2.96 11.93 34.77
C GLN A 329 -3.35 13.04 35.76
N GLU A 330 -4.33 12.77 36.62
CA GLU A 330 -4.78 13.67 37.69
C GLU A 330 -3.67 13.90 38.73
N LYS A 331 -2.96 12.84 39.15
CA LYS A 331 -1.89 12.91 40.15
C LYS A 331 -0.70 13.78 39.69
N ARG A 332 -0.49 13.90 38.38
CA ARG A 332 0.63 14.68 37.80
C ARG A 332 0.34 16.18 37.82
N ILE A 333 -0.86 16.60 37.46
CA ILE A 333 -1.28 18.01 37.60
C ILE A 333 -1.28 18.39 39.08
N ASP A 334 -1.81 17.52 39.96
CA ASP A 334 -1.81 17.77 41.40
C ASP A 334 -0.39 17.90 41.97
N TYR A 335 0.57 17.15 41.43
CA TYR A 335 1.98 17.31 41.80
C TYR A 335 2.55 18.66 41.37
N ILE A 336 2.28 19.11 40.14
CA ILE A 336 2.73 20.42 39.65
C ILE A 336 2.08 21.54 40.49
N LYS A 337 0.77 21.46 40.76
CA LYS A 337 0.02 22.40 41.60
C LYS A 337 0.62 22.59 42.99
N LYS A 338 1.25 21.55 43.57
CA LYS A 338 1.93 21.63 44.87
C LYS A 338 3.26 22.39 44.82
N LEU A 339 3.86 22.52 43.64
CA LEU A 339 5.16 23.16 43.42
C LEU A 339 5.05 24.62 42.99
N VAL A 340 3.86 25.07 42.58
CA VAL A 340 3.58 26.43 42.10
C VAL A 340 2.66 27.18 43.09
N SER A 341 2.46 28.47 42.87
CA SER A 341 1.50 29.26 43.65
C SER A 341 0.07 28.74 43.47
N LYS A 342 -0.79 28.95 44.49
CA LYS A 342 -2.15 28.37 44.55
C LYS A 342 -3.06 28.74 43.38
N ASP A 343 -2.77 29.82 42.65
CA ASP A 343 -3.63 30.38 41.60
C ASP A 343 -3.10 30.13 40.17
N THR A 344 -2.02 29.35 40.00
CA THR A 344 -1.46 29.03 38.67
C THR A 344 -2.30 27.99 37.92
N ASN A 345 -2.79 28.36 36.73
CA ASN A 345 -3.46 27.43 35.82
C ASN A 345 -2.45 26.50 35.13
N ILE A 346 -2.75 25.21 35.08
CA ILE A 346 -1.91 24.19 34.45
C ILE A 346 -2.77 23.40 33.47
N PHE A 347 -2.35 23.37 32.21
CA PHE A 347 -3.06 22.67 31.14
C PHE A 347 -2.16 21.62 30.51
N TYR A 348 -2.75 20.47 30.18
CA TYR A 348 -2.15 19.64 29.16
C TYR A 348 -2.32 20.31 27.79
N ILE A 349 -1.33 20.14 26.91
CA ILE A 349 -1.35 20.80 25.60
C ILE A 349 -2.59 20.40 24.77
N ASP A 350 -2.94 19.11 24.74
CA ASP A 350 -4.13 18.58 24.07
C ASP A 350 -5.42 19.21 24.60
N ASP A 351 -5.56 19.27 25.93
CA ASP A 351 -6.69 19.92 26.63
C ASP A 351 -6.75 21.42 26.33
N PHE A 352 -5.62 22.14 26.36
CA PHE A 352 -5.55 23.57 26.08
C PHE A 352 -6.01 23.88 24.67
N ILE A 353 -5.51 23.14 23.67
CA ILE A 353 -5.92 23.28 22.26
C ILE A 353 -7.42 23.02 22.12
N TRP A 354 -7.94 21.97 22.78
CA TRP A 354 -9.35 21.63 22.69
C TRP A 354 -10.23 22.73 23.27
N GLU A 355 -9.97 23.12 24.51
CA GLU A 355 -10.82 24.03 25.27
C GLU A 355 -10.75 25.47 24.77
N ASN A 356 -9.55 25.97 24.45
CA ASN A 356 -9.35 27.39 24.13
C ASN A 356 -9.41 27.70 22.62
N LEU A 357 -9.09 26.72 21.76
CA LEU A 357 -8.95 26.97 20.32
C LEU A 357 -9.97 26.22 19.46
N THR A 358 -10.48 25.06 19.91
CA THR A 358 -11.13 24.10 19.00
C THR A 358 -12.59 23.82 19.33
N CYS A 359 -12.99 23.82 20.60
CA CYS A 359 -14.31 23.32 21.02
C CYS A 359 -15.50 24.04 20.35
N SER A 360 -15.35 25.34 20.07
CA SER A 360 -16.38 26.17 19.43
C SER A 360 -16.76 25.72 18.02
N TYR A 361 -15.89 24.95 17.35
CA TYR A 361 -16.11 24.41 16.01
C TYR A 361 -16.98 23.14 15.99
N PHE A 362 -17.21 22.50 17.15
CA PHE A 362 -17.84 21.16 17.25
C PHE A 362 -19.10 21.16 18.13
N ASN A 363 -20.08 22.00 17.79
CA ASN A 363 -21.35 22.09 18.54
C ASN A 363 -22.34 20.96 18.22
N ASN A 364 -22.22 20.30 17.07
CA ASN A 364 -23.13 19.23 16.64
C ASN A 364 -22.44 17.86 16.71
N LYS A 365 -23.00 16.92 17.49
CA LYS A 365 -22.55 15.52 17.46
C LYS A 365 -23.04 14.87 16.17
N GLN A 366 -22.11 14.43 15.33
CA GLN A 366 -22.44 13.46 14.27
C GLN A 366 -22.74 12.11 14.95
N THR A 367 -24.02 11.72 14.95
CA THR A 367 -24.44 10.40 15.40
C THR A 367 -25.05 9.64 14.23
N TYR A 368 -24.54 8.44 13.99
CA TYR A 368 -25.07 7.52 13.00
C TYR A 368 -25.91 6.46 13.73
N LYS A 369 -27.16 6.25 13.34
CA LYS A 369 -27.99 5.19 13.92
C LYS A 369 -27.84 3.92 13.09
N ASN A 370 -27.34 2.86 13.71
CA ASN A 370 -27.38 1.48 13.18
C ASN A 370 -28.16 0.62 14.18
N THR A 371 -29.39 0.22 13.84
CA THR A 371 -30.30 -0.48 14.76
C THR A 371 -29.93 -1.94 15.03
N SER A 372 -29.07 -2.53 14.20
CA SER A 372 -28.68 -3.95 14.26
C SER A 372 -27.24 -4.16 13.78
N PHE A 373 -26.30 -3.38 14.35
CA PHE A 373 -24.88 -3.55 14.05
C PHE A 373 -24.33 -4.83 14.66
N ILE A 374 -23.68 -5.67 13.83
CA ILE A 374 -22.92 -6.84 14.29
C ILE A 374 -21.44 -6.60 14.02
N PRO A 375 -20.57 -6.74 15.03
CA PRO A 375 -19.13 -6.70 14.87
C PRO A 375 -18.68 -7.64 13.74
N PRO A 376 -17.96 -7.16 12.71
CA PRO A 376 -17.48 -8.04 11.66
C PRO A 376 -16.31 -8.91 12.12
N ASN A 377 -16.12 -10.05 11.45
CA ASN A 377 -14.88 -10.80 11.57
C ASN A 377 -13.74 -9.98 10.95
N LEU A 378 -12.66 -9.78 11.70
CA LEU A 378 -11.51 -9.01 11.24
C LEU A 378 -10.30 -9.93 11.07
N SER A 379 -9.50 -9.66 10.05
CA SER A 379 -8.22 -10.30 9.80
C SER A 379 -7.11 -9.27 9.93
N TYR A 380 -6.16 -9.52 10.84
CA TYR A 380 -4.93 -8.73 10.98
C TYR A 380 -3.76 -9.68 10.88
N GLN A 381 -2.81 -9.41 9.98
CA GLN A 381 -1.64 -10.28 9.74
C GLN A 381 -2.03 -11.77 9.54
N LYS A 382 -3.13 -12.03 8.83
CA LYS A 382 -3.71 -13.36 8.57
C LYS A 382 -4.25 -14.09 9.80
N LYS A 383 -4.43 -13.41 10.93
CA LYS A 383 -5.14 -13.93 12.11
C LYS A 383 -6.53 -13.34 12.18
N LYS A 384 -7.53 -14.20 12.35
CA LYS A 384 -8.92 -13.79 12.58
C LYS A 384 -9.10 -13.36 14.04
N PHE A 385 -9.78 -12.26 14.27
CA PHE A 385 -10.19 -11.80 15.58
C PHE A 385 -11.57 -11.13 15.48
N ASP A 386 -12.27 -11.11 16.61
CA ASP A 386 -13.64 -10.61 16.69
C ASP A 386 -13.79 -9.66 17.88
N ASN A 387 -12.88 -8.70 17.99
CA ASN A 387 -12.88 -7.79 19.13
C ASN A 387 -12.48 -6.37 18.74
N PHE A 388 -13.36 -5.45 19.09
CA PHE A 388 -13.22 -4.01 19.00
C PHE A 388 -12.09 -3.42 19.87
N ASN A 389 -11.55 -4.18 20.82
CA ASN A 389 -10.39 -3.80 21.64
C ASN A 389 -9.16 -3.49 20.79
N PHE A 390 -9.03 -4.08 19.61
CA PHE A 390 -7.96 -3.74 18.67
C PHE A 390 -7.94 -2.24 18.32
N PHE A 391 -9.11 -1.66 18.02
CA PHE A 391 -9.22 -0.25 17.64
C PHE A 391 -8.89 0.66 18.82
N ASP A 392 -9.36 0.31 20.02
CA ASP A 392 -9.04 1.07 21.24
C ASP A 392 -7.54 1.06 21.49
N ASN A 393 -6.90 -0.10 21.43
CA ASN A 393 -5.45 -0.23 21.58
C ASN A 393 -4.68 0.57 20.52
N TRP A 394 -5.15 0.55 19.26
CA TRP A 394 -4.54 1.33 18.18
C TRP A 394 -4.68 2.84 18.38
N LEU A 395 -5.85 3.32 18.84
CA LEU A 395 -6.09 4.73 19.13
C LEU A 395 -5.09 5.27 20.17
N TYR A 396 -4.68 4.44 21.12
CA TYR A 396 -3.67 4.83 22.11
C TYR A 396 -2.22 4.63 21.66
N LYS A 397 -1.92 3.96 20.53
CA LYS A 397 -0.54 3.69 20.10
C LYS A 397 0.15 4.95 19.56
N LYS A 398 1.35 5.31 20.06
CA LYS A 398 2.11 6.45 19.50
C LYS A 398 2.77 6.06 18.17
N ASN A 399 3.04 7.04 17.31
CA ASN A 399 3.75 6.89 16.03
C ASN A 399 3.14 5.81 15.11
N SER A 400 1.83 5.61 15.23
CA SER A 400 1.05 4.66 14.42
C SER A 400 -0.16 5.42 13.86
N PRO A 401 0.07 6.34 12.90
CA PRO A 401 -0.92 7.33 12.53
C PRO A 401 -2.02 6.80 11.64
N THR A 402 -1.78 5.70 10.91
CA THR A 402 -2.73 5.26 9.88
C THR A 402 -3.21 3.83 10.10
N LEU A 403 -4.53 3.64 10.06
CA LEU A 403 -5.21 2.35 10.01
C LEU A 403 -5.99 2.23 8.71
N ILE A 404 -5.81 1.11 8.03
CA ILE A 404 -6.42 0.84 6.73
C ILE A 404 -7.37 -0.33 6.88
N ILE A 405 -8.62 -0.10 6.55
CA ILE A 405 -9.70 -1.08 6.59
C ILE A 405 -10.01 -1.51 5.17
N THR A 406 -9.62 -2.74 4.85
CA THR A 406 -9.81 -3.35 3.54
C THR A 406 -10.98 -4.33 3.57
N GLY A 407 -11.58 -4.60 2.42
CA GLY A 407 -12.60 -5.63 2.26
C GLY A 407 -13.33 -5.53 0.92
N SER A 408 -14.07 -6.57 0.57
CA SER A 408 -14.90 -6.61 -0.65
C SER A 408 -16.06 -5.60 -0.61
N GLY A 409 -16.73 -5.38 -1.74
CA GLY A 409 -17.93 -4.55 -1.80
C GLY A 409 -19.07 -5.12 -0.95
N GLY A 410 -19.84 -4.28 -0.28
CA GLY A 410 -20.99 -4.72 0.54
C GLY A 410 -20.64 -5.40 1.87
N ILE A 411 -19.35 -5.55 2.20
CA ILE A 411 -18.89 -6.25 3.41
C ILE A 411 -19.09 -5.47 4.73
N GLY A 412 -19.51 -4.20 4.64
CA GLY A 412 -19.76 -3.36 5.82
C GLY A 412 -18.64 -2.38 6.22
N LYS A 413 -17.70 -2.05 5.32
CA LYS A 413 -16.65 -1.02 5.57
C LYS A 413 -17.22 0.32 6.04
N THR A 414 -18.16 0.88 5.29
CA THR A 414 -18.86 2.13 5.61
C THR A 414 -19.60 2.03 6.95
N THR A 415 -20.26 0.90 7.21
CA THR A 415 -20.97 0.65 8.46
C THR A 415 -20.02 0.63 9.65
N LEU A 416 -18.88 -0.06 9.53
CA LEU A 416 -17.83 -0.08 10.55
C LEU A 416 -17.22 1.30 10.76
N ALA A 417 -16.94 2.05 9.68
CA ALA A 417 -16.40 3.41 9.77
C ALA A 417 -17.34 4.35 10.54
N LYS A 418 -18.65 4.31 10.26
CA LYS A 418 -19.68 5.08 10.99
C LYS A 418 -19.77 4.65 12.45
N GLU A 419 -19.68 3.36 12.74
CA GLU A 419 -19.70 2.84 14.10
C GLU A 419 -18.47 3.28 14.91
N LEU A 420 -17.28 3.26 14.29
CA LEU A 420 -16.06 3.79 14.88
C LEU A 420 -16.18 5.29 15.16
N THR A 421 -16.79 6.07 14.25
CA THR A 421 -17.08 7.49 14.49
C THR A 421 -17.94 7.68 15.73
N ASN A 422 -19.05 6.93 15.86
CA ASN A 422 -19.92 6.97 17.03
C ASN A 422 -19.15 6.63 18.31
N ARG A 423 -18.37 5.54 18.29
CA ARG A 423 -17.62 5.05 19.45
C ARG A 423 -16.58 6.05 19.93
N ILE A 424 -15.84 6.68 19.01
CA ILE A 424 -14.85 7.72 19.34
C ILE A 424 -15.57 8.96 19.91
N ASN A 425 -16.63 9.44 19.23
CA ASN A 425 -17.35 10.65 19.63
C ASN A 425 -18.11 10.52 20.96
N ASN A 426 -18.50 9.29 21.32
CA ASN A 426 -19.18 8.95 22.58
C ASN A 426 -18.22 8.52 23.70
N SER A 427 -16.93 8.37 23.41
CA SER A 427 -15.94 8.04 24.44
C SER A 427 -15.81 9.17 25.47
N ALA A 428 -15.39 8.84 26.69
CA ALA A 428 -15.14 9.82 27.74
C ALA A 428 -13.93 10.74 27.44
N ASN A 429 -13.12 10.39 26.43
CA ASN A 429 -11.99 11.20 26.00
C ASN A 429 -12.48 12.40 25.17
N LYS A 430 -11.76 13.52 25.23
CA LYS A 430 -12.07 14.74 24.45
C LYS A 430 -11.82 14.60 22.94
N THR A 431 -11.36 13.44 22.47
CA THR A 431 -11.12 13.15 21.06
C THR A 431 -12.41 13.13 20.24
N LYS A 432 -12.41 13.78 19.07
CA LYS A 432 -13.51 13.74 18.10
C LYS A 432 -13.11 13.10 16.79
N ALA A 433 -14.01 12.31 16.23
CA ALA A 433 -13.89 11.72 14.90
C ALA A 433 -14.64 12.57 13.86
N ILE A 434 -13.95 12.91 12.78
CA ILE A 434 -14.52 13.55 11.59
C ILE A 434 -14.66 12.48 10.50
N TYR A 435 -15.89 12.18 10.12
CA TYR A 435 -16.20 11.25 9.04
C TYR A 435 -16.26 11.99 7.70
N ILE A 436 -15.51 11.52 6.73
CA ILE A 436 -15.40 12.05 5.37
C ILE A 436 -15.80 10.96 4.37
N ASP A 437 -16.84 11.25 3.61
CA ASP A 437 -17.31 10.41 2.50
C ASP A 437 -16.58 10.82 1.22
N ALA A 438 -15.63 10.00 0.78
CA ALA A 438 -14.74 10.32 -0.33
C ALA A 438 -15.51 10.50 -1.66
N LEU A 439 -16.61 9.77 -1.85
CA LEU A 439 -17.45 9.88 -3.05
C LEU A 439 -18.04 11.29 -3.18
N LYS A 440 -18.53 11.86 -2.07
CA LYS A 440 -19.18 13.19 -2.06
C LYS A 440 -18.22 14.33 -2.36
N ILE A 441 -16.97 14.22 -1.95
CA ILE A 441 -15.98 15.29 -2.09
C ILE A 441 -15.13 15.18 -3.35
N SER A 442 -15.24 14.08 -4.10
CA SER A 442 -14.41 13.78 -5.26
C SER A 442 -14.41 14.87 -6.35
N SER A 443 -15.56 15.52 -6.60
CA SER A 443 -15.66 16.66 -7.51
C SER A 443 -15.01 17.93 -6.97
N SER A 444 -15.17 18.21 -5.66
CA SER A 444 -14.57 19.37 -5.01
C SER A 444 -13.04 19.27 -5.02
N ILE A 445 -12.49 18.08 -4.74
CA ILE A 445 -11.04 17.81 -4.83
C ILE A 445 -10.54 18.05 -6.26
N LEU A 446 -11.27 17.58 -7.28
CA LEU A 446 -10.92 17.83 -8.67
C LEU A 446 -10.81 19.34 -8.98
N HIS A 447 -11.74 20.16 -8.47
CA HIS A 447 -11.70 21.61 -8.68
C HIS A 447 -10.50 22.29 -8.00
N LEU A 448 -10.10 21.85 -6.81
CA LEU A 448 -8.93 22.37 -6.09
C LEU A 448 -7.62 22.06 -6.83
N THR A 449 -7.56 20.96 -7.58
CA THR A 449 -6.33 20.47 -8.25
C THR A 449 -6.00 21.08 -9.60
N HIS A 450 -6.79 22.05 -10.11
CA HIS A 450 -6.49 22.69 -11.39
C HIS A 450 -5.17 23.50 -11.42
N ASN A 451 -4.52 23.70 -10.26
CA ASN A 451 -3.32 24.52 -10.09
C ASN A 451 -2.03 23.74 -9.69
N ASN A 452 -1.94 22.42 -9.96
CA ASN A 452 -0.76 21.58 -9.62
C ASN A 452 -0.48 21.38 -8.11
N ASP A 453 -1.46 21.59 -7.24
CA ASP A 453 -1.28 21.31 -5.80
C ASP A 453 -1.37 19.82 -5.47
N ASN A 454 -0.46 19.37 -4.63
CA ASN A 454 -0.43 18.02 -4.08
C ASN A 454 -1.61 17.79 -3.13
N ILE A 455 -2.47 16.83 -3.45
CA ILE A 455 -3.62 16.44 -2.61
C ILE A 455 -3.10 15.87 -1.28
N ASN A 456 -3.49 16.51 -0.17
CA ASN A 456 -3.07 16.13 1.18
C ASN A 456 -4.29 15.89 2.10
N LEU A 457 -4.05 15.48 3.35
CA LEU A 457 -5.15 15.20 4.30
C LEU A 457 -6.03 16.44 4.60
N TYR A 458 -5.46 17.65 4.61
CA TYR A 458 -6.25 18.88 4.79
C TYR A 458 -7.17 19.15 3.59
N SER A 459 -6.74 18.83 2.36
CA SER A 459 -7.59 18.94 1.16
C SER A 459 -8.88 18.12 1.27
N PHE A 460 -8.82 16.95 1.91
CA PHE A 460 -10.00 16.12 2.18
C PHE A 460 -10.94 16.78 3.20
N TYR A 461 -10.38 17.31 4.30
CA TYR A 461 -11.14 18.03 5.31
C TYR A 461 -11.80 19.28 4.73
N GLU A 462 -11.04 20.14 4.05
CA GLU A 462 -11.54 21.37 3.43
C GLU A 462 -12.65 21.08 2.42
N SER A 463 -12.51 20.03 1.61
CA SER A 463 -13.54 19.63 0.65
C SER A 463 -14.80 19.08 1.31
N SER A 464 -14.71 18.57 2.55
CA SER A 464 -15.83 18.02 3.30
C SER A 464 -16.66 19.09 4.03
N VAL A 465 -16.05 20.24 4.35
CA VAL A 465 -16.74 21.35 5.01
C VAL A 465 -17.47 22.18 3.95
N SER A 466 -18.80 22.26 4.06
CA SER A 466 -19.59 23.09 3.15
C SER A 466 -19.26 24.57 3.34
N LYS A 467 -19.08 25.31 2.25
CA LYS A 467 -18.69 26.73 2.26
C LYS A 467 -19.67 27.70 2.98
N ASN A 468 -20.84 27.24 3.41
CA ASN A 468 -21.98 28.12 3.69
C ASN A 468 -22.56 28.12 5.12
N SER A 469 -22.00 27.44 6.14
CA SER A 469 -22.68 27.46 7.46
C SER A 469 -21.88 27.18 8.74
N ALA A 470 -20.58 26.89 8.71
CA ALA A 470 -19.78 26.76 9.93
C ALA A 470 -18.37 27.33 9.75
N PRO A 471 -17.74 27.91 10.80
CA PRO A 471 -16.32 28.24 10.73
C PRO A 471 -15.52 26.95 10.50
N SER A 472 -14.59 26.96 9.54
CA SER A 472 -13.68 25.85 9.27
C SER A 472 -12.40 26.01 10.08
N LEU A 473 -11.78 24.88 10.44
CA LEU A 473 -10.45 24.90 11.04
C LEU A 473 -9.45 25.39 9.99
N SER A 474 -8.55 26.30 10.39
CA SER A 474 -7.38 26.65 9.57
C SER A 474 -6.44 25.44 9.44
N TYR A 475 -5.54 25.48 8.45
CA TYR A 475 -4.54 24.43 8.25
C TYR A 475 -3.72 24.14 9.52
N ASP A 476 -3.22 25.19 10.18
CA ASP A 476 -2.40 25.05 11.39
C ASP A 476 -3.19 24.45 12.56
N LEU A 477 -4.43 24.93 12.78
CA LEU A 477 -5.27 24.43 13.85
C LEU A 477 -5.70 22.98 13.61
N PHE A 478 -5.98 22.62 12.34
CA PHE A 478 -6.25 21.24 11.94
C PHE A 478 -5.05 20.33 12.19
N ARG A 479 -3.86 20.72 11.73
CA ARG A 479 -2.61 19.97 11.90
C ARG A 479 -2.31 19.72 13.39
N ILE A 480 -2.37 20.75 14.22
CA ILE A 480 -2.08 20.66 15.66
C ILE A 480 -3.08 19.75 16.38
N ASN A 481 -4.37 19.83 16.02
CA ASN A 481 -5.39 18.95 16.61
C ASN A 481 -5.20 17.48 16.22
N ILE A 482 -4.77 17.19 14.99
CA ILE A 482 -4.42 15.82 14.59
C ILE A 482 -3.20 15.36 15.37
N ASP A 483 -2.10 16.10 15.34
CA ASP A 483 -0.84 15.69 15.97
C ASP A 483 -1.00 15.36 17.46
N ASN A 484 -1.81 16.14 18.18
CA ASN A 484 -2.09 15.94 19.61
C ASN A 484 -3.11 14.83 19.91
N GLY A 485 -3.81 14.30 18.90
CA GLY A 485 -4.84 13.26 19.08
C GLY A 485 -6.21 13.79 19.50
N ASN A 486 -6.46 15.09 19.34
CA ASN A 486 -7.78 15.70 19.55
C ASN A 486 -8.75 15.33 18.43
N LEU A 487 -8.25 15.16 17.21
CA LEU A 487 -9.05 14.77 16.04
C LEU A 487 -8.58 13.44 15.44
N VAL A 488 -9.56 12.59 15.12
CA VAL A 488 -9.39 11.38 14.30
C VAL A 488 -10.09 11.62 12.96
N ILE A 489 -9.38 11.45 11.86
CA ILE A 489 -9.97 11.58 10.52
C ILE A 489 -10.33 10.21 9.99
N ILE A 490 -11.58 10.02 9.54
CA ILE A 490 -12.06 8.76 8.96
C ILE A 490 -12.46 9.05 7.51
N ILE A 491 -11.70 8.54 6.55
CA ILE A 491 -11.98 8.68 5.12
C ILE A 491 -12.55 7.36 4.60
N ASP A 492 -13.83 7.37 4.25
CA ASP A 492 -14.53 6.22 3.69
C ASP A 492 -14.53 6.24 2.16
N GLY A 493 -14.02 5.17 1.53
CA GLY A 493 -14.03 4.99 0.08
C GLY A 493 -12.84 5.62 -0.66
N LEU A 494 -11.62 5.54 -0.11
CA LEU A 494 -10.43 6.12 -0.75
C LEU A 494 -10.17 5.57 -2.16
N ASP A 495 -10.57 4.32 -2.43
CA ASP A 495 -10.50 3.69 -3.74
C ASP A 495 -11.25 4.46 -4.83
N GLU A 496 -12.35 5.13 -4.48
CA GLU A 496 -13.15 5.90 -5.44
C GLU A 496 -12.45 7.21 -5.85
N ILE A 497 -11.61 7.76 -4.98
CA ILE A 497 -10.74 8.91 -5.33
C ILE A 497 -9.58 8.45 -6.20
N ILE A 498 -8.92 7.35 -5.82
CA ILE A 498 -7.80 6.78 -6.58
C ILE A 498 -8.23 6.41 -7.99
N SER A 499 -9.37 5.73 -8.15
CA SER A 499 -9.88 5.29 -9.45
C SER A 499 -10.22 6.47 -10.36
N ARG A 500 -10.79 7.54 -9.80
CA ARG A 500 -11.22 8.73 -10.55
C ARG A 500 -10.06 9.67 -10.91
N LEU A 501 -9.08 9.80 -10.01
CA LEU A 501 -7.93 10.68 -10.21
C LEU A 501 -6.76 10.01 -10.93
N GLY A 502 -6.67 8.68 -10.89
CA GLY A 502 -5.56 7.92 -11.48
C GLY A 502 -4.21 8.41 -10.96
N GLU A 503 -3.27 8.67 -11.86
CA GLU A 503 -1.93 9.17 -11.52
C GLU A 503 -1.92 10.59 -10.91
N ARG A 504 -3.03 11.35 -10.98
CA ARG A 504 -3.11 12.66 -10.30
C ARG A 504 -3.12 12.54 -8.78
N PHE A 505 -3.51 11.38 -8.26
CA PHE A 505 -3.47 11.10 -6.83
C PHE A 505 -2.19 10.33 -6.50
N ASN A 506 -1.17 11.05 -6.03
CA ASN A 506 0.04 10.42 -5.53
C ASN A 506 -0.19 9.88 -4.12
N ILE A 507 -0.50 8.58 -4.04
CA ILE A 507 -0.72 7.89 -2.77
C ILE A 507 0.49 8.01 -1.83
N THR A 508 1.71 7.95 -2.35
CA THR A 508 2.94 8.07 -1.54
C THR A 508 3.01 9.40 -0.84
N ASN A 509 2.82 10.48 -1.59
CA ASN A 509 2.81 11.82 -1.04
C ASN A 509 1.65 12.01 -0.05
N PHE A 510 0.46 11.44 -0.33
CA PHE A 510 -0.66 11.49 0.61
C PHE A 510 -0.32 10.85 1.96
N PHE A 511 0.29 9.67 1.98
CA PHE A 511 0.73 9.03 3.23
C PHE A 511 1.87 9.77 3.93
N GLU A 512 2.82 10.33 3.17
CA GLU A 512 3.85 11.23 3.71
C GLU A 512 3.23 12.45 4.39
N THR A 513 2.17 13.04 3.82
CA THR A 513 1.48 14.17 4.46
C THR A 513 0.78 13.78 5.76
N ILE A 514 0.22 12.57 5.85
CA ILE A 514 -0.34 12.05 7.10
C ILE A 514 0.78 11.93 8.14
N GLN A 515 1.92 11.36 7.75
CA GLN A 515 3.06 11.21 8.66
C GLN A 515 3.57 12.56 9.16
N ASN A 516 3.74 13.54 8.27
CA ASN A 516 4.16 14.91 8.60
C ASN A 516 3.19 15.61 9.57
N PHE A 517 1.89 15.28 9.53
CA PHE A 517 0.89 15.76 10.49
C PHE A 517 0.97 15.07 11.85
N THR A 518 1.80 14.05 12.00
CA THR A 518 1.94 13.26 13.24
C THR A 518 3.37 13.19 13.78
N ASP A 519 4.34 13.84 13.13
CA ASP A 519 5.76 13.78 13.52
C ASP A 519 6.09 14.58 14.79
N GLY A 520 5.16 15.37 15.33
CA GLY A 520 5.35 16.15 16.54
C GLY A 520 5.19 15.30 17.80
N VAL A 521 3.94 15.13 18.26
CA VAL A 521 3.62 14.34 19.47
C VAL A 521 3.47 12.85 19.16
N GLY A 522 3.10 12.51 17.92
CA GLY A 522 2.90 11.11 17.50
C GLY A 522 1.54 10.53 17.86
N ASN A 523 0.56 11.36 18.26
CA ASN A 523 -0.76 10.87 18.67
C ASN A 523 -1.80 10.87 17.54
N GLY A 524 -1.51 11.46 16.37
CA GLY A 524 -2.50 11.57 15.32
C GLY A 524 -3.00 10.23 14.77
N LYS A 525 -4.26 10.24 14.31
CA LYS A 525 -5.01 9.06 13.88
C LYS A 525 -5.82 9.33 12.62
N VAL A 526 -5.59 8.51 11.61
CA VAL A 526 -6.32 8.51 10.34
C VAL A 526 -6.76 7.10 10.03
N ILE A 527 -8.05 6.92 9.79
CA ILE A 527 -8.65 5.66 9.34
C ILE A 527 -9.02 5.81 7.88
N LEU A 528 -8.58 4.88 7.04
CA LEU A 528 -8.86 4.87 5.60
C LEU A 528 -9.61 3.57 5.27
N THR A 529 -10.72 3.65 4.55
CA THR A 529 -11.36 2.44 3.99
C THR A 529 -11.07 2.32 2.49
N SER A 530 -10.84 1.10 2.01
CA SER A 530 -10.55 0.83 0.60
C SER A 530 -10.88 -0.63 0.22
N ARG A 531 -10.89 -0.97 -1.07
CA ARG A 531 -10.99 -2.36 -1.56
C ARG A 531 -9.61 -3.03 -1.62
N ASN A 532 -9.57 -4.35 -1.41
CA ASN A 532 -8.32 -5.14 -1.32
C ASN A 532 -7.35 -4.96 -2.50
N HIS A 533 -7.86 -4.85 -3.72
CA HIS A 533 -7.04 -4.79 -4.94
C HIS A 533 -6.26 -3.48 -5.08
N PHE A 534 -6.74 -2.38 -4.48
CA PHE A 534 -6.04 -1.10 -4.51
C PHE A 534 -4.84 -1.06 -3.55
N TRP A 535 -4.88 -1.84 -2.47
CA TRP A 535 -3.91 -1.73 -1.38
C TRP A 535 -2.72 -2.70 -1.50
N ASN A 536 -2.85 -3.81 -2.22
CA ASN A 536 -1.79 -4.83 -2.34
C ASN A 536 -0.49 -4.38 -3.02
N ILE A 537 -0.42 -3.15 -3.55
CA ILE A 537 0.73 -2.59 -4.28
C ILE A 537 1.76 -1.91 -3.34
N SER A 538 1.39 -1.56 -2.10
CA SER A 538 2.14 -0.59 -1.27
C SER A 538 2.67 -1.08 0.09
N LYS A 539 2.55 -2.37 0.43
CA LYS A 539 2.89 -2.91 1.78
C LYS A 539 4.33 -2.65 2.25
N SER A 540 5.27 -2.41 1.34
CA SER A 540 6.68 -2.14 1.69
C SER A 540 7.03 -0.65 1.81
N SER A 541 6.12 0.25 1.41
CA SER A 541 6.41 1.68 1.27
C SER A 541 6.06 2.51 2.51
N PHE A 542 5.22 2.00 3.43
CA PHE A 542 4.67 2.78 4.55
C PHE A 542 4.79 2.02 5.90
N PRO A 543 5.94 2.09 6.59
CA PRO A 543 6.24 1.25 7.76
C PRO A 543 5.34 1.51 8.98
N ASN A 544 4.73 2.69 9.09
CA ASN A 544 3.89 3.10 10.24
C ASN A 544 2.39 2.91 9.99
N THR A 545 2.01 2.06 9.02
CA THR A 545 0.61 1.77 8.67
C THR A 545 0.18 0.42 9.21
N GLN A 546 -1.04 0.34 9.74
CA GLN A 546 -1.68 -0.92 10.10
C GLN A 546 -2.80 -1.23 9.11
N GLU A 547 -2.95 -2.50 8.75
CA GLU A 547 -3.97 -2.96 7.82
C GLU A 547 -4.80 -4.07 8.46
N ILE A 548 -6.11 -3.88 8.45
CA ILE A 548 -7.10 -4.90 8.80
C ILE A 548 -7.96 -5.18 7.58
N GLU A 549 -8.35 -6.44 7.43
CA GLU A 549 -9.30 -6.88 6.41
C GLU A 549 -10.62 -7.29 7.09
N ILE A 550 -11.73 -6.76 6.60
CA ILE A 550 -13.07 -7.19 6.98
C ILE A 550 -13.38 -8.48 6.23
N LEU A 551 -13.67 -9.53 6.98
CA LEU A 551 -14.08 -10.82 6.46
C LEU A 551 -15.61 -10.92 6.36
N PRO A 552 -16.12 -11.79 5.47
CA PRO A 552 -17.53 -12.17 5.48
C PRO A 552 -17.98 -12.71 6.84
N PHE A 553 -19.29 -12.62 7.07
CA PHE A 553 -19.91 -13.27 8.21
C PHE A 553 -19.86 -14.78 8.00
N ASP A 554 -19.53 -15.51 9.06
CA ASP A 554 -19.78 -16.93 9.08
C ASP A 554 -21.26 -17.20 9.37
N LYS A 555 -21.64 -18.48 9.34
CA LYS A 555 -23.00 -18.92 9.64
C LYS A 555 -23.50 -18.45 11.02
N ASN A 556 -22.62 -18.36 12.02
CA ASN A 556 -23.01 -17.97 13.37
C ASN A 556 -23.35 -16.47 13.43
N LYS A 557 -22.54 -15.61 12.79
CA LYS A 557 -22.83 -14.18 12.69
C LYS A 557 -24.04 -13.88 11.82
N ALA A 558 -24.27 -14.66 10.76
CA ALA A 558 -25.49 -14.55 9.97
C ALA A 558 -26.74 -14.95 10.79
N LEU A 559 -26.64 -16.00 11.61
CA LEU A 559 -27.69 -16.37 12.57
C LEU A 559 -27.91 -15.28 13.62
N GLU A 560 -26.85 -14.74 14.20
CA GLU A 560 -26.91 -13.62 15.15
C GLU A 560 -27.60 -12.41 14.52
N TYR A 561 -27.31 -12.10 13.26
CA TYR A 561 -27.96 -11.03 12.50
C TYR A 561 -29.47 -11.18 12.45
N PHE A 562 -29.95 -12.35 12.01
CA PHE A 562 -31.38 -12.59 11.93
C PHE A 562 -32.05 -12.77 13.29
N ASN A 563 -31.35 -13.31 14.29
CA ASN A 563 -31.86 -13.40 15.66
C ASN A 563 -32.04 -12.00 16.28
N ASN A 564 -31.11 -11.07 16.04
CA ASN A 564 -31.24 -9.69 16.52
C ASN A 564 -32.38 -8.94 15.81
N LEU A 565 -32.64 -9.25 14.53
CA LEU A 565 -33.77 -8.68 13.78
C LEU A 565 -35.12 -9.31 14.16
N TYR A 566 -35.15 -10.63 14.41
CA TYR A 566 -36.36 -11.42 14.66
C TYR A 566 -36.28 -12.21 15.97
N PRO A 567 -36.11 -11.56 17.13
CA PRO A 567 -35.80 -12.23 18.40
C PRO A 567 -36.87 -13.25 18.85
N ASN A 568 -38.11 -13.09 18.40
CA ASN A 568 -39.25 -13.92 18.80
C ASN A 568 -39.77 -14.85 17.69
N SER A 569 -39.12 -14.90 16.51
CA SER A 569 -39.64 -15.66 15.36
C SER A 569 -38.60 -16.62 14.77
N PRO A 570 -38.31 -17.76 15.42
CA PRO A 570 -37.33 -18.75 14.95
C PRO A 570 -37.61 -19.29 13.54
N LYS A 571 -38.90 -19.34 13.14
CA LYS A 571 -39.31 -19.73 11.79
C LYS A 571 -38.78 -18.75 10.74
N LEU A 572 -38.87 -17.44 11.00
CA LEU A 572 -38.37 -16.40 10.10
C LEU A 572 -36.84 -16.44 10.02
N VAL A 573 -36.15 -16.64 11.14
CA VAL A 573 -34.69 -16.83 11.17
C VAL A 573 -34.26 -18.04 10.32
N LYS A 574 -34.92 -19.20 10.50
CA LYS A 574 -34.62 -20.41 9.72
C LYS A 574 -34.85 -20.19 8.23
N LYS A 575 -35.90 -19.46 7.87
CA LYS A 575 -36.21 -19.09 6.49
C LYS A 575 -35.17 -18.13 5.90
N ALA A 576 -34.78 -17.12 6.67
CA ALA A 576 -33.75 -16.15 6.29
C ALA A 576 -32.40 -16.81 6.03
N MET A 577 -32.02 -17.77 6.87
CA MET A 577 -30.83 -18.57 6.63
C MET A 577 -30.95 -19.40 5.35
N LYS A 578 -32.10 -20.03 5.08
CA LYS A 578 -32.29 -20.84 3.86
C LYS A 578 -32.13 -20.00 2.58
N ILE A 579 -32.74 -18.82 2.51
CA ILE A 579 -32.61 -17.92 1.35
C ILE A 579 -31.19 -17.36 1.26
N SER A 580 -30.57 -17.04 2.40
CA SER A 580 -29.17 -16.60 2.41
C SER A 580 -28.23 -17.68 1.89
N GLU A 581 -28.45 -18.94 2.25
CA GLU A 581 -27.68 -20.09 1.78
C GLU A 581 -27.88 -20.34 0.27
N SER A 582 -29.08 -20.12 -0.28
CA SER A 582 -29.30 -20.26 -1.73
C SER A 582 -28.61 -19.18 -2.56
N ILE A 583 -28.46 -17.96 -2.04
CA ILE A 583 -27.70 -16.86 -2.67
C ILE A 583 -26.19 -17.17 -2.74
N LEU A 584 -25.68 -18.07 -1.88
CA LEU A 584 -24.24 -18.35 -1.81
C LEU A 584 -23.71 -19.24 -2.93
N GLY A 585 -24.51 -20.18 -3.45
CA GLY A 585 -24.24 -21.08 -4.60
C GLY A 585 -22.83 -21.71 -4.65
N ASP A 586 -22.69 -22.99 -4.25
CA ASP A 586 -21.49 -23.86 -4.40
C ASP A 586 -20.12 -23.25 -4.02
N ILE A 587 -20.08 -22.24 -3.14
CA ILE A 587 -18.82 -21.72 -2.60
C ILE A 587 -18.44 -22.51 -1.35
N SER A 588 -17.25 -23.09 -1.35
CA SER A 588 -16.68 -23.94 -0.30
C SER A 588 -16.61 -23.33 1.12
N ASN A 589 -16.92 -22.04 1.30
CA ASN A 589 -16.61 -21.31 2.53
C ASN A 589 -17.81 -20.84 3.37
N ASN A 590 -19.08 -21.02 2.95
CA ASN A 590 -20.25 -20.54 3.72
C ASN A 590 -20.13 -19.07 4.21
N ASP A 591 -19.59 -18.20 3.36
CA ASP A 591 -19.28 -16.80 3.67
C ASP A 591 -20.47 -15.90 3.32
N PHE A 592 -21.12 -15.29 4.32
CA PHE A 592 -22.29 -14.42 4.17
C PHE A 592 -21.89 -12.94 4.10
N ILE A 593 -22.35 -12.24 3.05
CA ILE A 593 -22.11 -10.79 2.90
C ILE A 593 -23.23 -10.03 3.64
N PRO A 594 -22.93 -9.13 4.59
CA PRO A 594 -23.95 -8.45 5.40
C PRO A 594 -25.05 -7.73 4.60
N TYR A 595 -24.70 -7.08 3.50
CA TYR A 595 -25.68 -6.46 2.61
C TYR A 595 -26.68 -7.47 2.04
N ALA A 596 -26.23 -8.66 1.65
CA ALA A 596 -27.14 -9.71 1.16
C ALA A 596 -28.10 -10.17 2.26
N LEU A 597 -27.62 -10.27 3.51
CA LEU A 597 -28.47 -10.61 4.66
C LEU A 597 -29.55 -9.54 4.90
N GLU A 598 -29.21 -8.26 4.79
CA GLU A 598 -30.20 -7.16 4.89
C GLU A 598 -31.22 -7.22 3.75
N CYS A 599 -30.81 -7.57 2.52
CA CYS A 599 -31.77 -7.79 1.45
C CYS A 599 -32.68 -8.99 1.69
N VAL A 600 -32.15 -10.06 2.27
CA VAL A 600 -32.94 -11.23 2.65
C VAL A 600 -33.95 -10.88 3.75
N SER A 601 -33.62 -9.99 4.70
CA SER A 601 -34.59 -9.55 5.70
C SER A 601 -35.78 -8.83 5.05
N PHE A 602 -35.53 -7.99 4.04
CA PHE A 602 -36.61 -7.40 3.25
C PHE A 602 -37.44 -8.47 2.54
N ILE A 603 -36.83 -9.48 1.91
CA ILE A 603 -37.60 -10.55 1.23
C ILE A 603 -38.58 -11.27 2.19
N ILE A 604 -38.30 -11.30 3.49
CA ILE A 604 -39.02 -12.12 4.48
C ILE A 604 -40.03 -11.36 5.33
N GLU A 605 -39.88 -10.04 5.49
CA GLU A 605 -40.68 -9.21 6.41
C GLU A 605 -42.21 -9.34 6.27
N ASP A 606 -42.75 -9.79 5.13
CA ASP A 606 -44.21 -9.96 4.92
C ASP A 606 -44.70 -11.41 4.89
N SER A 607 -43.85 -12.42 5.08
CA SER A 607 -44.38 -13.78 5.21
C SER A 607 -45.03 -13.94 6.58
N THR A 608 -46.35 -13.92 6.61
CA THR A 608 -47.14 -14.28 7.78
C THR A 608 -46.61 -15.59 8.37
N GLU A 609 -46.48 -15.68 9.70
CA GLU A 609 -45.91 -16.85 10.41
C GLU A 609 -46.63 -18.19 10.11
N ASN A 610 -47.79 -18.11 9.43
CA ASN A 610 -48.68 -19.21 9.05
C ASN A 610 -48.94 -19.32 7.54
N GLY A 611 -48.35 -18.47 6.69
CA GLY A 611 -48.48 -18.56 5.23
C GLY A 611 -47.37 -19.41 4.61
N ASP A 612 -47.73 -20.39 3.79
CA ASP A 612 -46.78 -21.06 2.90
C ASP A 612 -46.19 -20.01 1.96
N TYR A 613 -44.95 -19.60 2.23
CA TYR A 613 -44.21 -18.74 1.32
C TYR A 613 -43.90 -19.53 0.07
N TYR A 614 -44.62 -19.19 -1.00
CA TYR A 614 -44.22 -19.52 -2.35
C TYR A 614 -42.89 -18.80 -2.60
N ASP A 615 -41.85 -19.55 -2.94
CA ASP A 615 -40.53 -19.05 -3.34
C ASP A 615 -40.46 -19.10 -4.88
N PRO A 616 -41.23 -18.28 -5.62
CA PRO A 616 -41.15 -18.30 -7.07
C PRO A 616 -39.77 -17.83 -7.49
N ASP A 617 -39.14 -18.58 -8.39
CA ASP A 617 -38.11 -18.01 -9.24
C ASP A 617 -38.66 -16.75 -9.91
N PHE A 618 -37.82 -15.72 -10.02
CA PHE A 618 -38.25 -14.52 -10.75
C PHE A 618 -38.13 -14.79 -12.25
N ASN A 619 -39.15 -14.36 -12.99
CA ASN A 619 -39.11 -14.37 -14.45
C ASN A 619 -38.63 -12.99 -14.93
N SER A 620 -37.52 -12.96 -15.65
CA SER A 620 -36.95 -11.75 -16.22
C SER A 620 -36.17 -12.11 -17.47
N ILE A 621 -36.34 -11.29 -18.52
CA ILE A 621 -35.54 -11.41 -19.75
C ILE A 621 -34.19 -10.68 -19.59
N ILE A 622 -34.11 -9.79 -18.59
CA ILE A 622 -33.00 -8.86 -18.38
C ILE A 622 -32.05 -9.36 -17.27
N LEU A 623 -32.60 -9.79 -16.14
CA LEU A 623 -31.86 -10.25 -14.96
C LEU A 623 -31.52 -11.73 -15.07
N LYS A 624 -30.31 -12.11 -14.69
CA LYS A 624 -29.86 -13.50 -14.72
C LYS A 624 -29.82 -14.11 -13.32
N GLN A 625 -30.38 -15.30 -13.14
CA GLN A 625 -30.51 -15.94 -11.82
C GLN A 625 -29.18 -16.39 -11.22
N ASP A 626 -28.17 -16.67 -12.05
CA ASP A 626 -26.81 -17.06 -11.66
C ASP A 626 -25.98 -15.88 -11.14
N ILE A 627 -26.41 -14.64 -11.42
CA ILE A 627 -25.76 -13.44 -10.89
C ILE A 627 -26.40 -13.05 -9.56
N LYS A 628 -25.61 -13.04 -8.49
CA LYS A 628 -26.09 -12.80 -7.11
C LYS A 628 -26.91 -11.53 -6.92
N ASN A 629 -26.45 -10.41 -7.45
CA ASN A 629 -27.14 -9.12 -7.30
C ASN A 629 -28.43 -9.06 -8.13
N ASP A 630 -28.45 -9.69 -9.31
CA ASP A 630 -29.64 -9.84 -10.14
C ASP A 630 -30.67 -10.71 -9.43
N PHE A 631 -30.22 -11.80 -8.80
CA PHE A 631 -31.09 -12.67 -8.02
C PHE A 631 -31.74 -11.94 -6.85
N ILE A 632 -30.95 -11.19 -6.06
CA ILE A 632 -31.46 -10.38 -4.96
C ILE A 632 -32.46 -9.35 -5.46
N LEU A 633 -32.11 -8.61 -6.52
CA LEU A 633 -32.97 -7.59 -7.11
C LEU A 633 -34.28 -8.18 -7.63
N GLY A 634 -34.21 -9.31 -8.37
CA GLY A 634 -35.37 -10.02 -8.90
C GLY A 634 -36.30 -10.50 -7.78
N LYS A 635 -35.77 -11.11 -6.72
CA LYS A 635 -36.56 -11.55 -5.56
C LYS A 635 -37.22 -10.37 -4.83
N LEU A 636 -36.54 -9.24 -4.68
CA LEU A 636 -37.12 -8.02 -4.11
C LEU A 636 -38.26 -7.48 -4.98
N CYS A 637 -38.11 -7.48 -6.31
CA CYS A 637 -39.16 -7.06 -7.23
C CYS A 637 -40.38 -7.98 -7.14
N VAL A 638 -40.18 -9.30 -7.11
CA VAL A 638 -41.26 -10.29 -6.97
C VAL A 638 -41.98 -10.16 -5.62
N ARG A 639 -41.26 -9.84 -4.53
CA ARG A 639 -41.89 -9.50 -3.24
C ARG A 639 -42.84 -8.32 -3.41
N GLU A 640 -42.41 -7.24 -4.05
CA GLU A 640 -43.26 -6.05 -4.23
C GLU A 640 -44.44 -6.29 -5.18
N GLU A 641 -44.27 -7.13 -6.19
CA GLU A 641 -45.34 -7.62 -7.07
C GLU A 641 -46.45 -8.30 -6.25
N GLN A 642 -46.07 -9.20 -5.33
CA GLN A 642 -47.02 -9.91 -4.47
C GLN A 642 -47.62 -9.04 -3.35
N ARG A 643 -46.80 -8.19 -2.73
CA ARG A 643 -47.18 -7.41 -1.54
C ARG A 643 -48.05 -6.21 -1.88
N THR A 644 -47.72 -5.51 -2.97
CA THR A 644 -48.34 -4.21 -3.30
C THR A 644 -49.04 -4.22 -4.65
N GLU A 645 -49.21 -5.39 -5.28
CA GLU A 645 -49.72 -5.53 -6.64
C GLU A 645 -48.89 -4.69 -7.63
N GLN A 646 -47.57 -4.65 -7.42
CA GLN A 646 -46.64 -3.88 -8.24
C GLN A 646 -46.52 -4.48 -9.65
N VAL A 647 -46.05 -3.68 -10.60
CA VAL A 647 -45.70 -4.12 -11.96
C VAL A 647 -44.64 -5.24 -11.96
N ALA A 648 -44.55 -6.00 -13.05
CA ALA A 648 -43.60 -7.12 -13.16
C ALA A 648 -42.13 -6.67 -13.08
N VAL A 649 -41.22 -7.60 -12.77
CA VAL A 649 -39.78 -7.35 -12.55
C VAL A 649 -39.16 -6.44 -13.62
N ASP A 650 -39.30 -6.78 -14.91
CA ASP A 650 -38.69 -6.01 -16.00
C ASP A 650 -39.28 -4.59 -16.16
N GLN A 651 -40.55 -4.41 -15.77
CA GLN A 651 -41.20 -3.10 -15.72
C GLN A 651 -40.70 -2.28 -14.53
N GLN A 652 -40.44 -2.91 -13.38
CA GLN A 652 -39.81 -2.23 -12.24
C GLN A 652 -38.39 -1.73 -12.60
N LEU A 653 -37.61 -2.54 -13.32
CA LEU A 653 -36.27 -2.15 -13.81
C LEU A 653 -36.33 -0.89 -14.69
N ALA A 654 -37.37 -0.72 -15.51
CA ALA A 654 -37.52 0.48 -16.34
C ALA A 654 -37.70 1.76 -15.50
N VAL A 655 -38.37 1.68 -14.34
CA VAL A 655 -38.43 2.79 -13.38
C VAL A 655 -37.07 3.00 -12.70
N PHE A 656 -36.38 1.92 -12.30
CA PHE A 656 -35.06 2.00 -11.70
C PHE A 656 -34.01 2.62 -12.64
N TYR A 657 -34.11 2.41 -13.95
CA TYR A 657 -33.25 3.07 -14.93
C TYR A 657 -33.39 4.59 -14.91
N GLU A 658 -34.61 5.11 -14.73
CA GLU A 658 -34.83 6.56 -14.61
C GLU A 658 -34.21 7.09 -13.31
N ILE A 659 -34.42 6.41 -12.18
CA ILE A 659 -33.83 6.77 -10.88
C ILE A 659 -32.30 6.72 -10.95
N ALA A 660 -31.72 5.74 -11.65
CA ALA A 660 -30.27 5.61 -11.77
C ALA A 660 -29.64 6.72 -12.64
N ASN A 661 -30.35 7.21 -13.66
CA ASN A 661 -29.81 8.16 -14.63
C ASN A 661 -30.17 9.62 -14.34
N LYS A 662 -31.21 9.89 -13.54
CA LYS A 662 -31.70 11.26 -13.26
C LYS A 662 -31.77 11.52 -11.76
N ASN A 663 -31.47 12.75 -11.35
CA ASN A 663 -31.77 13.22 -9.99
C ASN A 663 -33.25 13.62 -9.94
N ILE A 664 -34.12 12.67 -9.61
CA ILE A 664 -35.56 12.86 -9.63
C ILE A 664 -36.01 13.46 -8.28
N GLN A 665 -36.71 14.59 -8.33
CA GLN A 665 -37.41 15.12 -7.16
C GLN A 665 -38.71 14.34 -6.91
N LYS A 666 -39.10 14.22 -5.64
CA LYS A 666 -40.27 13.43 -5.24
C LYS A 666 -41.58 13.90 -5.88
N ASN A 667 -41.77 15.22 -6.02
CA ASN A 667 -42.90 15.85 -6.72
C ASN A 667 -42.92 15.56 -8.24
N GLU A 668 -41.76 15.31 -8.85
CA GLU A 668 -41.64 15.02 -10.29
C GLU A 668 -41.81 13.53 -10.60
N PHE A 669 -41.64 12.65 -9.60
CA PHE A 669 -41.58 11.20 -9.78
C PHE A 669 -42.77 10.63 -10.55
N HIS A 670 -43.96 11.09 -10.18
CA HIS A 670 -45.20 10.66 -10.82
C HIS A 670 -45.23 10.97 -12.33
N SER A 671 -44.75 12.16 -12.71
CA SER A 671 -44.61 12.54 -14.11
C SER A 671 -43.53 11.75 -14.85
N VAL A 672 -42.45 11.34 -14.16
CA VAL A 672 -41.40 10.49 -14.73
C VAL A 672 -41.98 9.11 -15.04
N CYS A 673 -42.64 8.46 -14.09
CA CYS A 673 -43.24 7.14 -14.28
C CYS A 673 -44.28 7.13 -15.41
N LYS A 674 -45.19 8.12 -15.44
CA LYS A 674 -46.23 8.21 -16.50
C LYS A 674 -45.67 8.46 -17.91
N ARG A 675 -44.44 8.96 -18.05
CA ARG A 675 -43.80 9.14 -19.37
C ARG A 675 -43.20 7.86 -19.95
N LEU A 676 -43.06 6.81 -19.13
CA LEU A 676 -42.51 5.54 -19.58
C LEU A 676 -43.53 4.79 -20.44
N LYS A 677 -43.48 5.01 -21.76
CA LYS A 677 -44.39 4.44 -22.76
C LYS A 677 -44.54 2.90 -22.73
N LYS A 678 -43.62 2.19 -22.06
CA LYS A 678 -43.57 0.72 -21.99
C LYS A 678 -44.22 0.15 -20.72
N ILE A 679 -44.74 0.99 -19.83
CA ILE A 679 -45.30 0.56 -18.55
C ILE A 679 -46.73 1.10 -18.43
N ASP A 680 -47.67 0.21 -18.21
CA ASP A 680 -49.01 0.57 -17.73
C ASP A 680 -48.96 0.57 -16.20
N ILE A 681 -48.87 1.76 -15.60
CA ILE A 681 -48.72 1.95 -14.16
C ILE A 681 -49.74 2.94 -13.63
N ASN A 682 -50.45 2.56 -12.57
CA ASN A 682 -51.43 3.42 -11.92
C ASN A 682 -50.80 4.24 -10.77
N ASP A 683 -51.53 5.28 -10.31
CA ASP A 683 -51.02 6.21 -9.29
C ASP A 683 -50.68 5.50 -7.96
N ARG A 684 -51.43 4.44 -7.60
CA ARG A 684 -51.16 3.63 -6.40
C ARG A 684 -49.84 2.86 -6.52
N GLN A 685 -49.56 2.29 -7.69
CA GLN A 685 -48.31 1.57 -7.98
C GLN A 685 -47.11 2.52 -8.04
N ILE A 686 -47.29 3.75 -8.52
CA ILE A 686 -46.25 4.78 -8.47
C ILE A 686 -45.91 5.12 -7.02
N GLU A 687 -46.92 5.34 -6.16
CA GLU A 687 -46.70 5.63 -4.74
C GLU A 687 -46.01 4.46 -4.03
N SER A 688 -46.34 3.20 -4.36
CA SER A 688 -45.70 2.05 -3.71
C SER A 688 -44.21 1.92 -4.04
N PHE A 689 -43.72 2.41 -5.19
CA PHE A 689 -42.27 2.50 -5.48
C PHE A 689 -41.52 3.34 -4.44
N LEU A 690 -42.13 4.39 -3.88
CA LEU A 690 -41.48 5.23 -2.87
C LEU A 690 -41.22 4.49 -1.55
N SER A 691 -41.94 3.38 -1.34
CA SER A 691 -41.79 2.46 -0.21
C SER A 691 -40.98 1.21 -0.54
N HIS A 692 -40.46 1.09 -1.77
CA HIS A 692 -39.69 -0.08 -2.19
C HIS A 692 -38.39 -0.19 -1.36
N PRO A 693 -38.01 -1.39 -0.88
CA PRO A 693 -36.85 -1.59 0.00
C PRO A 693 -35.48 -1.06 -0.49
N ILE A 694 -35.31 -0.91 -1.80
CA ILE A 694 -34.05 -0.44 -2.40
C ILE A 694 -34.07 1.07 -2.68
N ILE A 695 -35.21 1.73 -2.48
CA ILE A 695 -35.40 3.17 -2.72
C ILE A 695 -35.36 3.90 -1.38
N ASP A 696 -34.61 5.00 -1.33
CA ASP A 696 -34.64 5.98 -0.25
C ASP A 696 -35.35 7.24 -0.75
N SER A 697 -36.52 7.53 -0.15
CA SER A 697 -37.37 8.68 -0.43
C SER A 697 -37.53 9.61 0.79
N SER A 698 -36.61 9.51 1.76
CA SER A 698 -36.59 10.33 2.97
C SER A 698 -36.19 11.79 2.71
N SER A 699 -35.39 12.03 1.66
CA SER A 699 -35.09 13.36 1.14
C SER A 699 -36.07 13.80 0.05
N ASP A 700 -36.00 15.08 -0.34
CA ASP A 700 -36.75 15.61 -1.49
C ASP A 700 -36.39 14.92 -2.82
N PHE A 701 -35.24 14.25 -2.87
CA PHE A 701 -34.78 13.46 -4.00
C PHE A 701 -34.96 11.97 -3.76
N ILE A 702 -35.32 11.26 -4.83
CA ILE A 702 -35.43 9.80 -4.86
C ILE A 702 -34.08 9.23 -5.29
N LYS A 703 -33.56 8.29 -4.51
CA LYS A 703 -32.28 7.62 -4.77
C LYS A 703 -32.34 6.16 -4.32
N PHE A 704 -31.31 5.39 -4.65
CA PHE A 704 -31.17 4.05 -4.10
C PHE A 704 -30.65 4.11 -2.66
N LYS A 705 -31.13 3.20 -1.81
CA LYS A 705 -30.66 3.03 -0.42
C LYS A 705 -29.18 2.63 -0.37
N TYR A 706 -28.70 1.88 -1.36
CA TYR A 706 -27.29 1.51 -1.49
C TYR A 706 -26.70 2.09 -2.78
N ASP A 707 -25.58 2.79 -2.67
CA ASP A 707 -24.98 3.52 -3.79
C ASP A 707 -24.54 2.61 -4.95
N PHE A 708 -24.14 1.38 -4.66
CA PHE A 708 -23.70 0.45 -5.71
C PHE A 708 -24.86 0.02 -6.62
N PHE A 709 -26.12 0.05 -6.15
CA PHE A 709 -27.28 -0.28 -7.00
C PHE A 709 -27.39 0.66 -8.18
N LYS A 710 -27.05 1.94 -8.00
CA LYS A 710 -27.05 2.90 -9.11
C LYS A 710 -26.15 2.44 -10.26
N ASN A 711 -24.94 1.98 -9.94
CA ASN A 711 -24.00 1.49 -10.93
C ASN A 711 -24.41 0.11 -11.47
N HIS A 712 -24.91 -0.78 -10.62
CA HIS A 712 -25.40 -2.09 -11.06
C HIS A 712 -26.61 -1.98 -12.00
N ILE A 713 -27.57 -1.11 -11.71
CA ILE A 713 -28.71 -0.85 -12.61
C ILE A 713 -28.24 -0.23 -13.93
N LYS A 714 -27.24 0.66 -13.90
CA LYS A 714 -26.62 1.20 -15.13
C LYS A 714 -25.88 0.15 -15.95
N SER A 715 -25.24 -0.83 -15.31
CA SER A 715 -24.56 -1.91 -16.04
C SER A 715 -25.57 -2.84 -16.71
N ILE A 716 -26.66 -3.19 -16.01
CA ILE A 716 -27.79 -3.94 -16.58
C ILE A 716 -28.41 -3.17 -17.76
N TYR A 717 -28.67 -1.87 -17.58
CA TYR A 717 -29.23 -1.00 -18.61
C TYR A 717 -28.37 -1.00 -19.89
N LEU A 718 -27.05 -0.85 -19.73
CA LEU A 718 -26.13 -0.83 -20.86
C LEU A 718 -25.96 -2.22 -21.48
N ASN A 719 -25.96 -3.28 -20.68
CA ASN A 719 -25.85 -4.65 -21.19
C ASN A 719 -27.08 -5.03 -22.05
N ASN A 720 -28.27 -4.53 -21.69
CA ASN A 720 -29.47 -4.67 -22.49
C ASN A 720 -29.35 -4.02 -23.89
N LEU A 721 -28.58 -2.94 -24.04
CA LEU A 721 -28.28 -2.36 -25.36
C LEU A 721 -27.50 -3.34 -26.24
N PHE A 722 -26.57 -4.11 -25.67
CA PHE A 722 -25.74 -5.05 -26.44
C PHE A 722 -26.50 -6.32 -26.81
N ASN A 723 -27.30 -6.85 -25.88
CA ASN A 723 -28.01 -8.13 -26.04
C ASN A 723 -29.33 -8.03 -26.82
N THR A 724 -29.86 -6.83 -27.07
CA THR A 724 -31.09 -6.65 -27.85
C THR A 724 -30.79 -6.26 -29.30
N ASN A 725 -31.76 -6.43 -30.20
CA ASN A 725 -31.60 -6.07 -31.62
C ASN A 725 -31.81 -4.57 -31.90
N ASP A 726 -32.29 -3.79 -30.92
CA ASP A 726 -32.52 -2.35 -31.06
C ASP A 726 -31.27 -1.56 -30.62
N LEU A 727 -30.29 -1.44 -31.53
CA LEU A 727 -29.00 -0.80 -31.29
C LEU A 727 -29.07 0.74 -31.30
N LYS A 728 -30.06 1.32 -30.62
CA LYS A 728 -30.24 2.77 -30.54
C LYS A 728 -29.60 3.37 -29.30
N ILE A 729 -28.71 4.32 -29.53
CA ILE A 729 -28.05 5.06 -28.46
C ILE A 729 -28.92 6.26 -28.09
N ASN A 730 -29.07 6.57 -26.80
CA ASN A 730 -29.72 7.78 -26.31
C ASN A 730 -28.73 8.59 -25.45
N ASN A 731 -29.15 9.72 -24.89
CA ASN A 731 -28.25 10.57 -24.11
C ASN A 731 -27.80 9.92 -22.79
N ASN A 732 -28.60 9.01 -22.22
CA ASN A 732 -28.19 8.26 -21.02
C ASN A 732 -27.07 7.26 -21.33
N HIS A 733 -27.14 6.55 -22.46
CA HIS A 733 -26.05 5.70 -22.91
C HIS A 733 -24.76 6.50 -23.10
N ILE A 734 -24.85 7.68 -23.71
CA ILE A 734 -23.71 8.59 -23.88
C ILE A 734 -23.14 9.00 -22.52
N ASP A 735 -23.97 9.45 -21.58
CA ASP A 735 -23.52 9.82 -20.23
C ASP A 735 -22.75 8.69 -19.53
N ILE A 736 -23.25 7.45 -19.61
CA ILE A 736 -22.58 6.27 -19.06
C ILE A 736 -21.22 6.05 -19.73
N PHE A 737 -21.16 6.12 -21.07
CA PHE A 737 -19.91 5.96 -21.79
C PHE A 737 -18.88 7.04 -21.44
N LEU A 738 -19.31 8.27 -21.19
CA LEU A 738 -18.40 9.37 -20.84
C LEU A 738 -17.80 9.21 -19.44
N ASN A 739 -18.62 8.78 -18.48
CA ASN A 739 -18.32 8.97 -17.06
C ASN A 739 -17.96 7.68 -16.29
N LEU A 740 -18.38 6.50 -16.76
CA LEU A 740 -18.29 5.27 -15.97
C LEU A 740 -17.39 4.18 -16.56
N ILE A 741 -16.98 4.30 -17.83
CA ILE A 741 -16.17 3.30 -18.51
C ILE A 741 -14.68 3.60 -18.38
N SER A 742 -13.97 2.67 -17.76
CA SER A 742 -12.52 2.56 -17.75
C SER A 742 -12.12 1.08 -17.64
N PHE A 743 -10.99 0.71 -18.26
CA PHE A 743 -10.65 -0.70 -18.49
C PHE A 743 -10.57 -1.59 -17.23
N ASN A 744 -10.11 -1.03 -16.11
CA ASN A 744 -9.99 -1.74 -14.83
C ASN A 744 -11.12 -1.43 -13.84
N SER A 745 -12.16 -0.69 -14.24
CA SER A 745 -13.32 -0.49 -13.37
C SER A 745 -14.09 -1.79 -13.15
N SER A 746 -14.63 -1.96 -11.93
CA SER A 746 -15.57 -3.06 -11.64
C SER A 746 -16.83 -2.95 -12.49
N PHE A 747 -17.24 -1.72 -12.85
CA PHE A 747 -18.37 -1.46 -13.72
C PHE A 747 -18.17 -2.03 -15.13
N THR A 748 -17.01 -1.81 -15.75
CA THR A 748 -16.70 -2.35 -17.09
C THR A 748 -16.57 -3.88 -17.06
N SER A 749 -16.07 -4.44 -15.95
CA SER A 749 -15.98 -5.89 -15.77
C SER A 749 -17.37 -6.54 -15.68
N ASP A 750 -18.27 -5.98 -14.85
CA ASP A 750 -19.67 -6.43 -14.72
C ASP A 750 -20.43 -6.37 -16.06
N ILE A 751 -20.21 -5.33 -16.87
CA ILE A 751 -20.77 -5.25 -18.22
C ILE A 751 -20.23 -6.38 -19.10
N SER A 752 -18.91 -6.59 -19.10
CA SER A 752 -18.23 -7.52 -20.01
C SER A 752 -18.53 -8.98 -19.71
N GLU A 753 -18.68 -9.34 -18.43
CA GLU A 753 -19.06 -10.68 -17.95
C GLU A 753 -20.50 -11.04 -18.32
N ARG A 754 -21.37 -10.05 -18.50
CA ARG A 754 -22.78 -10.26 -18.86
C ARG A 754 -23.02 -10.41 -20.35
N ILE A 755 -22.08 -10.01 -21.20
CA ILE A 755 -22.19 -10.15 -22.66
C ILE A 755 -22.15 -11.64 -23.01
N SER A 756 -23.26 -12.14 -23.56
CA SER A 756 -23.43 -13.56 -23.92
C SER A 756 -23.59 -13.76 -25.43
N ILE A 757 -22.95 -12.90 -26.22
CA ILE A 757 -23.01 -12.90 -27.69
C ILE A 757 -21.69 -13.46 -28.22
N GLU A 758 -21.74 -14.23 -29.31
CA GLU A 758 -20.54 -14.71 -29.99
C GLU A 758 -19.66 -13.55 -30.47
N GLN A 759 -18.35 -13.77 -30.54
CA GLN A 759 -17.37 -12.70 -30.75
C GLN A 759 -17.56 -11.96 -32.08
N GLU A 760 -17.87 -12.67 -33.18
CA GLU A 760 -18.07 -12.05 -34.50
C GLU A 760 -19.31 -11.13 -34.50
N ASP A 761 -20.43 -11.62 -33.96
CA ASP A 761 -21.66 -10.84 -33.80
C ASP A 761 -21.47 -9.64 -32.86
N LEU A 762 -20.65 -9.81 -31.81
CA LEU A 762 -20.35 -8.74 -30.87
C LEU A 762 -19.58 -7.60 -31.55
N VAL A 763 -18.53 -7.92 -32.31
CA VAL A 763 -17.74 -6.92 -33.06
C VAL A 763 -18.64 -6.18 -34.04
N TYR A 764 -19.48 -6.90 -34.79
CA TYR A 764 -20.43 -6.28 -35.72
C TYR A 764 -21.40 -5.31 -35.02
N ARG A 765 -22.01 -5.73 -33.89
CA ARG A 765 -22.89 -4.86 -33.10
C ARG A 765 -22.18 -3.61 -32.61
N PHE A 766 -20.92 -3.74 -32.17
CA PHE A 766 -20.13 -2.61 -31.69
C PHE A 766 -19.77 -1.64 -32.82
N LEU A 767 -19.55 -2.14 -34.05
CA LEU A 767 -19.36 -1.29 -35.23
C LEU A 767 -20.65 -0.51 -35.58
N VAL A 768 -21.82 -1.15 -35.52
CA VAL A 768 -23.11 -0.46 -35.71
C VAL A 768 -23.32 0.65 -34.68
N LEU A 769 -23.02 0.37 -33.40
CA LEU A 769 -23.09 1.37 -32.33
C LEU A 769 -22.08 2.50 -32.51
N GLN A 770 -20.89 2.20 -33.06
CA GLN A 770 -19.89 3.20 -33.39
C GLN A 770 -20.43 4.20 -34.44
N GLU A 771 -21.06 3.69 -35.50
CA GLU A 771 -21.68 4.53 -36.53
C GLU A 771 -22.86 5.35 -35.98
N GLU A 772 -23.67 4.78 -35.09
CA GLU A 772 -24.77 5.49 -34.42
C GLU A 772 -24.26 6.65 -33.54
N ILE A 773 -23.07 6.53 -32.92
CA ILE A 773 -22.45 7.65 -32.19
C ILE A 773 -21.94 8.71 -33.17
N LYS A 774 -21.30 8.30 -34.27
CA LYS A 774 -20.76 9.22 -35.27
C LYS A 774 -21.86 10.06 -35.91
N SER A 775 -23.02 9.46 -36.20
CA SER A 775 -24.14 10.09 -36.92
C SER A 775 -24.86 11.19 -36.11
N LYS A 776 -24.81 11.17 -34.78
CA LYS A 776 -25.54 12.13 -33.92
C LYS A 776 -25.01 13.55 -34.00
N SER A 777 -25.79 14.51 -34.48
CA SER A 777 -25.42 15.94 -34.53
C SER A 777 -25.30 16.61 -33.16
N ASP A 778 -26.08 16.15 -32.19
CA ASP A 778 -26.36 16.89 -30.95
C ASP A 778 -25.27 16.68 -29.87
N ILE A 779 -24.25 15.89 -30.19
CA ILE A 779 -23.17 15.49 -29.28
C ILE A 779 -21.87 16.12 -29.76
N SER A 780 -21.12 16.73 -28.83
CA SER A 780 -19.82 17.31 -29.13
C SER A 780 -18.82 16.26 -29.63
N THR A 781 -17.86 16.66 -30.47
CA THR A 781 -16.83 15.75 -30.99
C THR A 781 -16.04 15.07 -29.87
N VAL A 782 -15.76 15.79 -28.78
CA VAL A 782 -15.08 15.22 -27.60
C VAL A 782 -15.89 14.10 -26.97
N ALA A 783 -17.20 14.31 -26.81
CA ALA A 783 -18.08 13.29 -26.26
C ALA A 783 -18.20 12.08 -27.20
N LYS A 784 -18.29 12.28 -28.52
CA LYS A 784 -18.25 11.18 -29.50
C LYS A 784 -16.98 10.34 -29.38
N ASN A 785 -15.82 10.99 -29.39
CA ASN A 785 -14.53 10.32 -29.29
C ASN A 785 -14.41 9.48 -28.02
N LYS A 786 -14.86 10.05 -26.88
CA LYS A 786 -14.89 9.33 -25.61
C LYS A 786 -15.88 8.16 -25.63
N SER A 787 -17.07 8.33 -26.16
CA SER A 787 -18.05 7.24 -26.24
C SER A 787 -17.57 6.09 -27.14
N ILE A 788 -16.95 6.40 -28.29
CA ILE A 788 -16.35 5.40 -29.18
C ILE A 788 -15.19 4.67 -28.49
N SER A 789 -14.34 5.41 -27.78
CA SER A 789 -13.27 4.78 -26.98
C SER A 789 -13.85 3.87 -25.90
N SER A 790 -14.95 4.24 -25.26
CA SER A 790 -15.59 3.44 -24.21
C SER A 790 -16.18 2.14 -24.77
N LEU A 791 -16.79 2.17 -25.96
CA LEU A 791 -17.19 0.95 -26.67
C LEU A 791 -15.98 0.04 -26.91
N PHE A 792 -14.89 0.59 -27.44
CA PHE A 792 -13.67 -0.18 -27.67
C PHE A 792 -13.11 -0.79 -26.38
N ILE A 793 -13.12 -0.05 -25.27
CA ILE A 793 -12.66 -0.54 -23.96
C ILE A 793 -13.50 -1.73 -23.46
N ILE A 794 -14.82 -1.69 -23.62
CA ILE A 794 -15.71 -2.80 -23.25
C ILE A 794 -15.40 -4.03 -24.11
N LEU A 795 -15.26 -3.85 -25.43
CA LEU A 795 -14.93 -4.93 -26.37
C LEU A 795 -13.56 -5.56 -26.04
N LEU A 796 -12.56 -4.72 -25.76
CA LEU A 796 -11.23 -5.15 -25.35
C LEU A 796 -11.26 -5.91 -24.02
N LYS A 797 -12.06 -5.45 -23.04
CA LYS A 797 -12.20 -6.11 -21.74
C LYS A 797 -12.81 -7.51 -21.90
N ASN A 798 -13.86 -7.64 -22.71
CA ASN A 798 -14.46 -8.93 -23.03
C ASN A 798 -13.45 -9.87 -23.72
N ASN A 799 -12.67 -9.36 -24.68
CA ASN A 799 -11.60 -10.15 -25.31
C ASN A 799 -10.56 -10.66 -24.31
N VAL A 800 -10.11 -9.82 -23.37
CA VAL A 800 -9.11 -10.18 -22.36
C VAL A 800 -9.66 -11.21 -21.35
N ILE A 801 -10.94 -11.15 -21.01
CA ILE A 801 -11.58 -12.16 -20.14
C ILE A 801 -11.55 -13.54 -20.81
N ASN A 802 -11.72 -13.60 -22.14
CA ASN A 802 -11.79 -14.86 -22.89
C ASN A 802 -10.42 -15.38 -23.34
N ASN A 803 -9.46 -14.48 -23.62
CA ASN A 803 -8.22 -14.80 -24.33
C ASN A 803 -6.94 -14.30 -23.62
N ASP A 804 -7.02 -13.92 -22.35
CA ASP A 804 -5.95 -13.29 -21.58
C ASP A 804 -5.41 -11.98 -22.20
N TYR A 805 -4.35 -11.41 -21.62
CA TYR A 805 -3.72 -10.14 -22.04
C TYR A 805 -2.84 -10.29 -23.32
N ASN A 806 -3.33 -10.99 -24.34
CA ASN A 806 -2.57 -11.28 -25.55
C ASN A 806 -2.48 -10.05 -26.49
N SER A 807 -1.25 -9.55 -26.73
CA SER A 807 -1.02 -8.37 -27.57
C SER A 807 -1.44 -8.56 -29.04
N GLU A 808 -1.33 -9.77 -29.58
CA GLU A 808 -1.67 -10.07 -30.98
C GLU A 808 -3.19 -9.97 -31.17
N LEU A 809 -3.97 -10.62 -30.29
CA LEU A 809 -5.43 -10.58 -30.33
C LEU A 809 -5.96 -9.17 -30.06
N ASN A 810 -5.36 -8.43 -29.11
CA ASN A 810 -5.71 -7.04 -28.85
C ASN A 810 -5.44 -6.14 -30.06
N THR A 811 -4.35 -6.38 -30.78
CA THR A 811 -4.02 -5.63 -32.01
C THR A 811 -4.99 -5.97 -33.13
N LYS A 812 -5.34 -7.25 -33.30
CA LYS A 812 -6.34 -7.69 -34.27
C LYS A 812 -7.68 -6.98 -34.04
N LEU A 813 -8.14 -6.95 -32.78
CA LEU A 813 -9.38 -6.28 -32.39
C LEU A 813 -9.34 -4.77 -32.63
N LEU A 814 -8.20 -4.13 -32.37
CA LEU A 814 -8.00 -2.70 -32.66
C LEU A 814 -8.14 -2.41 -34.17
N VAL A 815 -7.55 -3.27 -35.01
CA VAL A 815 -7.65 -3.17 -36.47
C VAL A 815 -9.07 -3.46 -36.95
N GLU A 816 -9.75 -4.47 -36.41
CA GLU A 816 -11.14 -4.78 -36.77
C GLU A 816 -12.10 -3.63 -36.41
N PHE A 817 -11.87 -2.93 -35.29
CA PHE A 817 -12.78 -1.89 -34.81
C PHE A 817 -12.52 -0.47 -35.38
N PHE A 818 -11.28 -0.15 -35.74
CA PHE A 818 -10.89 1.18 -36.26
C PHE A 818 -10.29 1.17 -37.67
N GLY A 819 -10.03 -0.01 -38.24
CA GLY A 819 -9.40 -0.15 -39.55
C GLY A 819 -10.27 0.41 -40.66
N LYS A 820 -9.63 1.13 -41.59
CA LYS A 820 -10.29 1.67 -42.79
C LYS A 820 -9.86 0.91 -44.05
N THR A 821 -8.56 0.76 -44.22
CA THR A 821 -7.91 0.00 -45.30
C THR A 821 -6.66 -0.68 -44.73
N ASP A 822 -6.10 -1.65 -45.45
CA ASP A 822 -4.90 -2.39 -44.99
C ASP A 822 -3.78 -1.43 -44.55
N GLY A 823 -3.35 -1.57 -43.30
CA GLY A 823 -2.28 -0.77 -42.69
C GLY A 823 -2.66 0.68 -42.35
N VAL A 824 -3.93 1.10 -42.50
CA VAL A 824 -4.38 2.47 -42.18
C VAL A 824 -5.57 2.47 -41.23
N ILE A 825 -5.43 3.22 -40.14
CA ILE A 825 -6.43 3.40 -39.09
C ILE A 825 -6.78 4.88 -38.99
N GLU A 826 -8.07 5.22 -39.18
CA GLU A 826 -8.55 6.59 -39.09
C GLU A 826 -9.35 6.80 -37.78
N SER A 827 -9.13 7.96 -37.14
CA SER A 827 -9.86 8.39 -35.95
C SER A 827 -9.78 7.40 -34.78
N LEU A 828 -8.60 6.80 -34.56
CA LEU A 828 -8.31 5.97 -33.40
C LEU A 828 -8.57 6.76 -32.11
N ASN A 829 -9.50 6.30 -31.28
CA ASN A 829 -9.81 6.92 -29.99
C ASN A 829 -9.48 5.94 -28.85
N ILE A 830 -8.48 6.28 -28.03
CA ILE A 830 -8.12 5.53 -26.81
C ILE A 830 -8.06 6.52 -25.65
N ILE A 831 -9.04 6.48 -24.75
CA ILE A 831 -9.19 7.42 -23.63
C ILE A 831 -9.49 6.66 -22.34
N ASP A 832 -8.65 6.82 -21.32
CA ASP A 832 -8.73 6.18 -19.99
C ASP A 832 -8.51 4.66 -20.02
N LEU A 833 -7.48 4.25 -20.76
CA LEU A 833 -6.94 2.88 -20.78
C LEU A 833 -5.85 2.74 -19.70
N SER A 834 -6.25 2.90 -18.44
CA SER A 834 -5.34 2.82 -17.28
C SER A 834 -5.18 1.37 -16.79
N CYS A 835 -3.93 0.90 -16.67
CA CYS A 835 -3.61 -0.50 -16.39
C CYS A 835 -2.47 -0.67 -15.37
N ASN A 836 -2.53 -1.73 -14.56
CA ASN A 836 -1.45 -2.08 -13.62
C ASN A 836 -0.42 -3.02 -14.27
N ASP A 837 0.77 -3.14 -13.67
CA ASP A 837 1.90 -3.92 -14.23
C ASP A 837 1.56 -5.41 -14.47
N ASN A 838 0.54 -5.95 -13.79
CA ASN A 838 0.08 -7.33 -13.96
C ASN A 838 -0.93 -7.52 -15.11
N ASN A 839 -1.55 -6.44 -15.58
CA ASN A 839 -2.71 -6.45 -16.49
C ASN A 839 -2.44 -5.52 -17.69
N LYS A 840 -1.25 -5.63 -18.28
CA LYS A 840 -0.80 -4.69 -19.31
C LYS A 840 -1.55 -4.90 -20.61
N ILE A 841 -2.06 -3.80 -21.17
CA ILE A 841 -2.58 -3.79 -22.54
C ILE A 841 -1.53 -3.16 -23.43
N ILE A 842 -0.96 -3.97 -24.32
CA ILE A 842 0.08 -3.59 -25.27
C ILE A 842 -0.42 -3.94 -26.67
N PHE A 843 -0.26 -3.00 -27.60
CA PHE A 843 -0.57 -3.19 -29.02
C PHE A 843 0.71 -3.24 -29.86
N ASP A 844 0.62 -3.90 -31.01
CA ASP A 844 1.63 -3.85 -32.06
C ASP A 844 1.24 -2.79 -33.10
N PHE A 845 1.88 -1.63 -33.07
CA PHE A 845 1.63 -0.55 -34.04
C PHE A 845 2.56 -0.61 -35.26
N SER A 846 3.40 -1.65 -35.37
CA SER A 846 4.35 -1.81 -36.47
C SER A 846 3.62 -1.85 -37.82
N ASN A 847 4.17 -1.20 -38.84
CA ASN A 847 3.59 -1.10 -40.18
C ASN A 847 2.19 -0.45 -40.28
N THR A 848 1.79 0.35 -39.29
CA THR A 848 0.45 0.97 -39.27
C THR A 848 0.52 2.50 -39.31
N ILE A 849 -0.32 3.10 -40.16
CA ILE A 849 -0.51 4.55 -40.27
C ILE A 849 -1.80 4.92 -39.55
N PHE A 850 -1.72 5.84 -38.59
CA PHE A 850 -2.82 6.37 -37.81
C PHE A 850 -3.10 7.81 -38.23
N GLU A 851 -4.32 8.08 -38.70
CA GLU A 851 -4.77 9.42 -39.07
C GLU A 851 -5.77 9.96 -38.04
N ASN A 852 -5.55 11.19 -37.57
CA ASN A 852 -6.43 11.87 -36.61
C ASN A 852 -6.67 11.08 -35.31
N ALA A 853 -5.65 10.39 -34.79
CA ALA A 853 -5.78 9.64 -33.54
C ALA A 853 -5.89 10.59 -32.33
N TYR A 854 -6.72 10.23 -31.36
CA TYR A 854 -6.83 10.90 -30.08
C TYR A 854 -6.53 9.90 -28.96
N ILE A 855 -5.38 10.04 -28.33
CA ILE A 855 -4.92 9.17 -27.25
C ILE A 855 -4.79 9.97 -25.97
N SER A 856 -5.49 9.54 -24.92
CA SER A 856 -5.45 10.17 -23.61
C SER A 856 -5.44 9.14 -22.48
N SER A 857 -4.62 9.35 -21.45
CA SER A 857 -4.58 8.49 -20.26
C SER A 857 -4.35 7.00 -20.61
N TYR A 858 -3.31 6.71 -21.40
CA TYR A 858 -2.93 5.33 -21.77
C TYR A 858 -1.54 5.00 -21.24
N ASP A 859 -1.49 4.28 -20.12
CA ASP A 859 -0.29 4.08 -19.29
C ASP A 859 0.85 3.34 -20.02
N TYR A 860 0.50 2.38 -20.89
CA TYR A 860 1.48 1.52 -21.59
C TYR A 860 1.70 1.90 -23.05
N PHE A 861 1.28 3.09 -23.47
CA PHE A 861 1.48 3.57 -24.85
C PHE A 861 2.94 3.45 -25.31
N TRP A 862 3.89 3.81 -24.44
CA TRP A 862 5.33 3.75 -24.74
C TRP A 862 5.93 2.34 -24.68
N GLU A 863 5.20 1.33 -24.20
CA GLU A 863 5.58 -0.08 -24.25
C GLU A 863 5.07 -0.77 -25.54
N CYS A 864 4.15 -0.15 -26.29
CA CYS A 864 3.70 -0.64 -27.60
C CYS A 864 4.86 -0.78 -28.59
N LYS A 865 4.68 -1.64 -29.61
CA LYS A 865 5.67 -1.80 -30.66
C LYS A 865 5.52 -0.73 -31.74
N PHE A 866 6.67 -0.19 -32.15
CA PHE A 866 6.79 0.82 -33.20
C PHE A 866 7.91 0.39 -34.15
N ASP A 867 7.76 0.70 -35.42
CA ASP A 867 8.83 0.61 -36.40
C ASP A 867 8.98 1.93 -37.17
N ILE A 868 9.78 1.91 -38.25
CA ILE A 868 10.00 3.09 -39.11
C ILE A 868 8.75 3.48 -39.91
N ASN A 869 7.87 2.52 -40.17
CA ASN A 869 6.65 2.65 -40.97
C ASN A 869 5.45 3.11 -40.12
N THR A 870 5.50 2.93 -38.79
CA THR A 870 4.49 3.46 -37.88
C THR A 870 4.42 4.98 -37.97
N LYS A 871 3.26 5.55 -38.30
CA LYS A 871 3.07 7.01 -38.37
C LYS A 871 1.77 7.45 -37.72
N PHE A 872 1.83 8.50 -36.90
CA PHE A 872 0.67 9.19 -36.36
C PHE A 872 0.58 10.57 -36.99
N TYR A 873 -0.39 10.78 -37.88
CA TYR A 873 -0.66 12.04 -38.57
C TYR A 873 -1.81 12.78 -37.94
N ASN A 874 -1.64 14.10 -37.73
CA ASN A 874 -2.73 14.97 -37.27
C ASN A 874 -3.35 14.53 -35.93
N SER A 875 -2.57 13.82 -35.11
CA SER A 875 -3.02 13.17 -33.88
C SER A 875 -2.81 14.06 -32.65
N SER A 876 -3.50 13.71 -31.56
CA SER A 876 -3.40 14.40 -30.27
C SER A 876 -3.10 13.42 -29.13
N PHE A 877 -2.23 13.83 -28.21
CA PHE A 877 -1.70 12.97 -27.14
C PHE A 877 -1.72 13.69 -25.79
N TYR A 878 -2.53 13.21 -24.84
CA TYR A 878 -2.67 13.82 -23.52
C TYR A 878 -2.46 12.79 -22.40
N LYS A 879 -1.83 13.19 -21.30
CA LYS A 879 -1.59 12.35 -20.11
C LYS A 879 -0.99 10.99 -20.45
N ILE A 880 0.05 10.99 -21.28
CA ILE A 880 0.76 9.78 -21.68
C ILE A 880 2.10 9.74 -20.97
N HIS A 881 2.04 9.24 -19.73
CA HIS A 881 3.16 9.24 -18.81
C HIS A 881 4.22 8.22 -19.20
N LYS A 882 5.46 8.46 -18.75
CA LYS A 882 6.59 7.58 -19.00
C LYS A 882 6.43 6.28 -18.20
N SER A 883 6.25 5.17 -18.89
CA SER A 883 6.30 3.83 -18.30
C SER A 883 7.72 3.46 -17.85
N LYS A 884 7.83 2.51 -16.90
CA LYS A 884 9.12 1.99 -16.41
C LYS A 884 10.00 1.43 -17.54
N LYS A 885 9.37 0.89 -18.59
CA LYS A 885 10.00 0.43 -19.82
C LYS A 885 9.54 1.31 -20.97
N ILE A 886 10.46 1.82 -21.78
CA ILE A 886 10.15 2.48 -23.05
C ILE A 886 10.63 1.57 -24.17
N ASN A 887 9.78 1.35 -25.17
CA ASN A 887 10.21 0.74 -26.41
C ASN A 887 11.12 1.70 -27.20
N THR A 888 12.36 1.28 -27.45
CA THR A 888 13.35 2.07 -28.20
C THR A 888 12.98 2.30 -29.67
N GLY A 889 11.94 1.63 -30.19
CA GLY A 889 11.41 1.81 -31.54
C GLY A 889 10.65 3.13 -31.74
N ALA A 890 10.03 3.70 -30.70
CA ALA A 890 9.29 4.96 -30.80
C ALA A 890 10.24 6.15 -30.96
N LYS A 891 10.15 6.86 -32.09
CA LYS A 891 10.96 8.02 -32.46
C LYS A 891 10.08 9.23 -32.75
N GLU A 892 10.64 10.43 -32.64
CA GLU A 892 9.96 11.66 -33.03
C GLU A 892 9.43 11.61 -34.48
N SER A 893 10.15 10.93 -35.37
CA SER A 893 9.73 10.73 -36.77
C SER A 893 8.43 9.92 -36.92
N ASN A 894 7.97 9.21 -35.90
CA ASN A 894 6.69 8.51 -35.92
C ASN A 894 5.51 9.47 -35.72
N PHE A 895 5.73 10.70 -35.25
CA PHE A 895 4.69 11.65 -34.87
C PHE A 895 4.73 12.88 -35.80
N VAL A 896 3.78 12.97 -36.74
CA VAL A 896 3.78 13.98 -37.81
C VAL A 896 2.57 14.91 -37.67
N ASN A 897 2.83 16.22 -37.65
CA ASN A 897 1.82 17.26 -37.53
C ASN A 897 0.89 17.07 -36.32
N ILE A 898 1.46 16.97 -35.11
CA ILE A 898 0.68 16.77 -33.88
C ILE A 898 -0.18 18.00 -33.60
N LYS A 899 -1.51 17.81 -33.59
CA LYS A 899 -2.49 18.89 -33.38
C LYS A 899 -2.51 19.38 -31.93
N GLY A 900 -2.29 18.48 -30.97
CA GLY A 900 -2.31 18.81 -29.54
C GLY A 900 -1.53 17.81 -28.69
N SER A 901 -0.72 18.31 -27.76
CA SER A 901 -0.04 17.46 -26.77
C SER A 901 0.26 18.20 -25.47
N ASP A 902 0.29 17.46 -24.37
CA ASP A 902 0.67 17.98 -23.06
C ASP A 902 2.18 17.84 -22.76
N GLU A 903 2.60 18.30 -21.59
CA GLU A 903 4.01 18.28 -21.17
C GLU A 903 4.54 16.86 -20.95
N SER A 904 3.67 15.91 -20.55
CA SER A 904 4.03 14.51 -20.34
C SER A 904 4.55 13.88 -21.63
N PHE A 905 3.83 14.05 -22.73
CA PHE A 905 4.23 13.56 -24.05
C PHE A 905 5.51 14.25 -24.54
N LYS A 906 5.56 15.59 -24.45
CA LYS A 906 6.71 16.38 -24.91
C LYS A 906 8.01 16.01 -24.17
N ARG A 907 7.92 15.72 -22.87
CA ARG A 907 9.07 15.31 -22.04
C ARG A 907 9.65 13.98 -22.48
N VAL A 908 8.83 12.96 -22.77
CA VAL A 908 9.33 11.65 -23.21
C VAL A 908 10.03 11.74 -24.58
N ILE A 909 9.42 12.48 -25.53
CA ILE A 909 10.02 12.70 -26.84
C ILE A 909 11.33 13.53 -26.72
N SER A 910 11.41 14.52 -25.84
CA SER A 910 12.65 15.29 -25.64
C SER A 910 13.75 14.50 -24.92
N GLU A 911 13.41 13.68 -23.93
CA GLU A 911 14.35 12.76 -23.27
C GLU A 911 14.95 11.74 -24.24
N SER A 912 14.15 11.28 -25.23
CA SER A 912 14.65 10.43 -26.32
C SER A 912 15.75 11.12 -27.16
N LYS A 913 15.71 12.46 -27.29
CA LYS A 913 16.78 13.25 -27.95
C LYS A 913 18.06 13.29 -27.11
N PHE A 914 17.93 13.41 -25.78
CA PHE A 914 19.07 13.50 -24.86
C PHE A 914 19.80 12.16 -24.67
N LEU A 915 19.09 11.04 -24.65
CA LEU A 915 19.70 9.71 -24.53
C LEU A 915 20.63 9.38 -25.71
N ASN A 916 20.30 9.85 -26.92
CA ASN A 916 21.14 9.65 -28.11
C ASN A 916 22.39 10.55 -28.12
N LYS A 917 22.29 11.81 -27.66
CA LYS A 917 23.46 12.70 -27.52
C LYS A 917 24.43 12.26 -26.41
N ASN A 918 23.93 11.70 -25.30
CA ASN A 918 24.78 11.24 -24.18
C ASN A 918 25.53 9.93 -24.47
N LYS A 919 25.07 9.11 -25.41
CA LYS A 919 25.83 7.91 -25.84
C LYS A 919 27.09 8.29 -26.64
N ASP A 920 26.94 9.21 -27.59
CA ASP A 920 28.06 9.66 -28.43
C ASP A 920 29.17 10.33 -27.59
N SER A 921 28.80 11.17 -26.62
CA SER A 921 29.77 11.82 -25.72
C SER A 921 30.48 10.83 -24.79
N LYS A 922 29.77 9.80 -24.29
CA LYS A 922 30.35 8.74 -23.45
C LYS A 922 31.33 7.86 -24.23
N ILE A 923 31.01 7.47 -25.46
CA ILE A 923 31.91 6.70 -26.34
C ILE A 923 33.19 7.49 -26.61
N ILE A 924 33.09 8.79 -26.95
CA ILE A 924 34.26 9.64 -27.18
C ILE A 924 35.11 9.79 -25.90
N SER A 925 34.46 9.97 -24.74
CA SER A 925 35.15 10.08 -23.46
C SER A 925 35.89 8.79 -23.09
N ASP A 926 35.27 7.64 -23.34
CA ASP A 926 35.86 6.32 -23.10
C ASP A 926 37.06 6.07 -24.01
N LEU A 927 36.93 6.34 -25.32
CA LEU A 927 38.05 6.25 -26.26
C LEU A 927 39.19 7.19 -25.88
N HIS A 928 38.89 8.43 -25.49
CA HIS A 928 39.89 9.42 -25.07
C HIS A 928 40.66 8.91 -23.84
N GLN A 929 39.94 8.38 -22.85
CA GLN A 929 40.56 7.82 -21.66
C GLN A 929 41.39 6.57 -21.97
N PHE A 930 40.90 5.67 -22.82
CA PHE A 930 41.66 4.50 -23.26
C PHE A 930 43.01 4.92 -23.88
N PHE A 931 42.98 5.80 -24.87
CA PHE A 931 44.20 6.24 -25.57
C PHE A 931 45.12 7.09 -24.69
N SER A 932 44.58 7.85 -23.73
CA SER A 932 45.37 8.61 -22.77
C SER A 932 46.35 7.75 -21.97
N HIS A 933 46.02 6.48 -21.74
CA HIS A 933 46.91 5.57 -21.04
C HIS A 933 48.17 5.24 -21.83
N PHE A 934 48.15 5.37 -23.14
CA PHE A 934 49.29 5.11 -24.01
C PHE A 934 50.08 6.38 -24.31
N CYS A 935 49.53 7.58 -24.07
CA CYS A 935 50.18 8.86 -24.35
C CYS A 935 50.80 9.45 -23.08
N SER A 936 52.13 9.59 -23.03
CA SER A 936 52.84 10.29 -21.94
C SER A 936 53.92 11.22 -22.52
N ASN A 937 53.92 12.50 -22.13
CA ASN A 937 54.84 13.54 -22.61
C ASN A 937 54.94 13.64 -24.15
N GLY A 938 53.82 13.45 -24.86
CA GLY A 938 53.76 13.53 -26.32
C GLY A 938 54.29 12.29 -27.06
N ILE A 939 54.60 11.21 -26.34
CA ILE A 939 55.09 9.94 -26.90
C ILE A 939 54.07 8.83 -26.61
N VAL A 940 53.82 7.99 -27.61
CA VAL A 940 52.97 6.79 -27.47
C VAL A 940 53.82 5.62 -26.98
N VAL A 941 53.48 5.07 -25.81
CA VAL A 941 54.21 4.00 -25.15
C VAL A 941 53.37 2.72 -25.03
N ARG A 942 54.04 1.57 -25.07
CA ARG A 942 53.41 0.26 -24.84
C ARG A 942 52.96 0.16 -23.39
N LYS A 943 51.81 -0.49 -23.13
CA LYS A 943 51.27 -0.68 -21.78
C LYS A 943 50.91 -2.13 -21.52
N ILE A 944 51.02 -2.52 -20.25
CA ILE A 944 50.67 -3.88 -19.81
C ILE A 944 49.17 -3.92 -19.51
N TYR A 945 48.47 -4.96 -20.00
CA TYR A 945 47.02 -5.13 -19.89
C TYR A 945 46.47 -4.93 -18.47
N PRO A 946 47.06 -5.49 -17.39
CA PRO A 946 46.52 -5.31 -16.04
C PRO A 946 46.46 -3.84 -15.61
N LYS A 947 47.41 -3.01 -16.07
CA LYS A 947 47.48 -1.58 -15.75
C LYS A 947 46.43 -0.77 -16.53
N VAL A 948 46.14 -1.16 -17.76
CA VAL A 948 45.04 -0.59 -18.55
C VAL A 948 43.70 -1.03 -17.97
N ASN A 949 43.56 -2.31 -17.62
CA ASN A 949 42.34 -2.87 -17.04
C ASN A 949 41.97 -2.23 -15.70
N GLN A 950 42.94 -2.03 -14.80
CA GLN A 950 42.69 -1.39 -13.51
C GLN A 950 42.21 0.06 -13.63
N LEU A 951 42.67 0.80 -14.64
CA LEU A 951 42.33 2.22 -14.84
C LEU A 951 41.11 2.44 -15.76
N TYR A 952 40.73 1.41 -16.52
CA TYR A 952 39.58 1.39 -17.43
C TYR A 952 38.35 0.66 -16.82
N GLN A 953 38.32 0.46 -15.50
CA GLN A 953 37.18 -0.15 -14.83
C GLN A 953 35.96 0.78 -14.85
N ARG A 954 34.76 0.20 -15.02
CA ARG A 954 33.45 0.89 -14.99
C ARG A 954 33.23 1.91 -16.13
N LYS A 955 33.62 1.56 -17.35
CA LYS A 955 33.40 2.35 -18.58
C LYS A 955 32.16 1.90 -19.35
N PHE A 956 31.64 2.78 -20.22
CA PHE A 956 30.47 2.49 -21.06
C PHE A 956 30.77 1.36 -22.05
N ILE A 957 31.99 1.30 -22.58
CA ILE A 957 32.49 0.19 -23.42
C ILE A 957 33.34 -0.75 -22.56
N LYS A 958 33.06 -2.05 -22.58
CA LYS A 958 33.90 -3.06 -21.91
C LYS A 958 35.27 -3.15 -22.61
N LEU A 959 36.35 -3.22 -21.83
CA LEU A 959 37.74 -3.22 -22.34
C LEU A 959 37.99 -4.33 -23.36
N ASP A 960 37.56 -5.57 -23.08
CA ASP A 960 37.82 -6.70 -23.99
C ASP A 960 37.11 -6.55 -25.33
N SER A 961 35.90 -6.00 -25.32
CA SER A 961 35.15 -5.67 -26.54
C SER A 961 35.87 -4.57 -27.32
N LEU A 962 36.39 -3.55 -26.64
CA LEU A 962 37.15 -2.47 -27.26
C LEU A 962 38.44 -2.99 -27.88
N LEU A 963 39.22 -3.82 -27.18
CA LEU A 963 40.46 -4.39 -27.70
C LEU A 963 40.23 -5.25 -28.93
N LYS A 964 39.19 -6.10 -28.94
CA LYS A 964 38.81 -6.89 -30.13
C LYS A 964 38.48 -6.02 -31.33
N ILE A 965 37.80 -4.88 -31.12
CA ILE A 965 37.50 -3.92 -32.19
C ILE A 965 38.79 -3.28 -32.69
N LEU A 966 39.64 -2.80 -31.78
CA LEU A 966 40.89 -2.12 -32.13
C LEU A 966 41.93 -3.06 -32.79
N GLU A 967 41.97 -4.34 -32.44
CA GLU A 967 42.79 -5.34 -33.11
C GLU A 967 42.27 -5.64 -34.52
N LYS A 968 40.95 -5.81 -34.67
CA LYS A 968 40.31 -6.06 -35.96
C LYS A 968 40.52 -4.91 -36.95
N GLU A 969 40.45 -3.67 -36.47
CA GLU A 969 40.70 -2.46 -37.27
C GLU A 969 42.20 -2.14 -37.42
N ASN A 970 43.12 -3.03 -37.01
CA ASN A 970 44.57 -2.86 -37.10
C ASN A 970 45.10 -1.56 -36.45
N VAL A 971 44.58 -1.21 -35.27
CA VAL A 971 44.97 -0.03 -34.48
C VAL A 971 45.98 -0.40 -33.40
N ILE A 972 45.77 -1.56 -32.76
CA ILE A 972 46.63 -2.08 -31.70
C ILE A 972 47.16 -3.47 -32.07
N LYS A 973 48.21 -3.89 -31.38
CA LYS A 973 48.74 -5.26 -31.40
C LYS A 973 48.97 -5.71 -29.96
N THR A 974 48.55 -6.93 -29.64
CA THR A 974 48.79 -7.53 -28.32
C THR A 974 49.88 -8.60 -28.41
N PHE A 975 50.69 -8.69 -27.37
CA PHE A 975 51.77 -9.67 -27.24
C PHE A 975 51.69 -10.33 -25.87
N SER A 976 51.85 -11.66 -25.81
CA SER A 976 52.11 -12.38 -24.57
C SER A 976 53.62 -12.50 -24.35
N SER A 977 54.11 -12.00 -23.21
CA SER A 977 55.49 -12.25 -22.79
C SER A 977 55.68 -13.71 -22.32
N PRO A 978 56.93 -14.20 -22.19
CA PRO A 978 57.22 -15.55 -21.65
C PRO A 978 56.67 -15.82 -20.24
N LYS A 979 56.25 -14.77 -19.51
CA LYS A 979 55.61 -14.85 -18.18
C LYS A 979 54.08 -14.74 -18.23
N ASN A 980 53.44 -14.97 -19.39
CA ASN A 980 52.00 -14.81 -19.63
C ASN A 980 51.43 -13.41 -19.36
N ILE A 981 52.26 -12.39 -19.29
CA ILE A 981 51.80 -11.01 -19.12
C ILE A 981 51.48 -10.43 -20.50
N LEU A 982 50.22 -10.06 -20.71
CA LEU A 982 49.72 -9.48 -21.96
C LEU A 982 50.04 -7.98 -22.04
N THR A 983 50.72 -7.58 -23.11
CA THR A 983 51.12 -6.20 -23.41
C THR A 983 50.41 -5.71 -24.65
N ILE A 984 49.93 -4.47 -24.60
CA ILE A 984 49.21 -3.79 -25.66
C ILE A 984 50.12 -2.70 -26.24
N GLU A 985 50.27 -2.68 -27.55
CA GLU A 985 50.98 -1.67 -28.31
C GLU A 985 50.05 -1.03 -29.33
N ILE A 986 50.12 0.29 -29.46
CA ILE A 986 49.49 1.02 -30.56
C ILE A 986 50.46 1.00 -31.75
N LEU A 987 49.97 0.65 -32.94
CA LEU A 987 50.80 0.58 -34.14
C LEU A 987 51.28 1.98 -34.58
N GLU A 988 52.56 2.07 -34.95
CA GLU A 988 53.25 3.35 -35.25
C GLU A 988 52.52 4.22 -36.27
N LYS A 989 51.92 3.61 -37.29
CA LYS A 989 51.14 4.30 -38.34
C LYS A 989 49.97 5.15 -37.80
N HIS A 990 49.49 4.87 -36.59
CA HIS A 990 48.37 5.59 -35.95
C HIS A 990 48.78 6.51 -34.80
N HIS A 991 50.08 6.60 -34.47
CA HIS A 991 50.55 7.41 -33.33
C HIS A 991 50.19 8.89 -33.47
N GLN A 992 50.37 9.47 -34.66
CA GLN A 992 50.06 10.89 -34.88
C GLN A 992 48.55 11.20 -34.75
N GLU A 993 47.68 10.30 -35.21
CA GLU A 993 46.22 10.48 -35.12
C GLU A 993 45.74 10.34 -33.67
N ILE A 994 46.28 9.37 -32.94
CA ILE A 994 45.96 9.14 -31.53
C ILE A 994 46.48 10.29 -30.64
N LEU A 995 47.67 10.83 -30.93
CA LEU A 995 48.18 12.02 -30.24
C LEU A 995 47.31 13.26 -30.50
N LYS A 996 46.87 13.48 -31.75
CA LYS A 996 45.92 14.57 -32.09
C LYS A 996 44.57 14.41 -31.40
N PHE A 997 44.05 13.18 -31.33
CA PHE A 997 42.81 12.89 -30.61
C PHE A 997 42.97 13.06 -29.10
N TYR A 998 44.11 12.66 -28.53
CA TYR A 998 44.43 12.87 -27.12
C TYR A 998 44.52 14.36 -26.76
N SER A 999 45.21 15.18 -27.57
CA SER A 999 45.45 16.59 -27.26
C SER A 999 44.22 17.49 -27.52
N ASN A 1000 43.52 17.29 -28.64
CA ASN A 1000 42.51 18.24 -29.11
C ASN A 1000 41.09 17.63 -29.19
N ARG A 1001 40.91 16.34 -28.84
CA ARG A 1001 39.64 15.58 -28.98
C ARG A 1001 39.06 15.59 -30.40
N ILE A 1002 39.89 15.78 -31.41
CA ILE A 1002 39.46 15.81 -32.82
C ILE A 1002 39.39 14.36 -33.33
N SER A 1003 38.17 13.88 -33.63
CA SER A 1003 37.90 12.55 -34.18
C SER A 1003 38.04 12.51 -35.71
N GLY A 1004 39.28 12.57 -36.20
CA GLY A 1004 39.64 12.37 -37.62
C GLY A 1004 40.33 11.01 -37.86
N GLY A 1005 40.36 10.57 -39.12
CA GLY A 1005 41.06 9.34 -39.53
C GLY A 1005 40.51 8.07 -38.86
N VAL A 1006 41.40 7.22 -38.36
CA VAL A 1006 41.06 5.90 -37.79
C VAL A 1006 40.13 6.00 -36.57
N ILE A 1007 40.21 7.09 -35.80
CA ILE A 1007 39.37 7.31 -34.61
C ILE A 1007 37.89 7.48 -34.99
N LYS A 1008 37.61 8.10 -36.14
CA LYS A 1008 36.23 8.28 -36.63
C LYS A 1008 35.62 6.95 -37.09
N GLU A 1009 36.45 6.09 -37.70
CA GLU A 1009 36.04 4.76 -38.13
C GLU A 1009 35.72 3.87 -36.93
N ILE A 1010 36.61 3.84 -35.92
CA ILE A 1010 36.38 3.13 -34.64
C ILE A 1010 35.11 3.62 -33.96
N PHE A 1011 34.90 4.94 -33.90
CA PHE A 1011 33.69 5.53 -33.31
C PHE A 1011 32.42 5.06 -34.02
N ASN A 1012 32.41 5.04 -35.36
CA ASN A 1012 31.25 4.58 -36.13
C ASN A 1012 31.00 3.08 -35.97
N VAL A 1013 32.05 2.26 -35.90
CA VAL A 1013 31.92 0.81 -35.66
C VAL A 1013 31.33 0.52 -34.28
N ILE A 1014 31.72 1.27 -33.26
CA ILE A 1014 31.17 1.14 -31.90
C ILE A 1014 29.73 1.66 -31.85
N LYS A 1015 29.41 2.73 -32.58
CA LYS A 1015 28.05 3.32 -32.62
C LYS A 1015 27.02 2.42 -33.31
N ASN A 1016 27.45 1.63 -34.29
CA ASN A 1016 26.58 0.75 -35.08
C ASN A 1016 26.42 -0.67 -34.48
N LYS A 1017 27.12 -0.97 -33.38
CA LYS A 1017 26.99 -2.21 -32.60
C LYS A 1017 26.27 -1.93 -31.28
#